data_AF-A0A8J7QBM0-F1
#
_entry.id   AF-A0A8J7QBM0-F1
#
_cell.length_a   1.000
_cell.length_b   1.000
_cell.length_c   1.000
_cell.angle_alpha   90.00
_cell.angle_beta   90.00
_cell.angle_gamma   90.00
#
_symmetry.space_group_name_H-M   'P 1'
#
loop_
_entity.id
_entity.type
_entity.pdbx_description
1 polymer ?
#
loop_
_entity_poly.entity_id
_entity_poly.type
_entity_poly.pdbx_seq_one_letter_code
_entity_poly.pdbx_strand_id
1 'polypeptide(L)'
;MAISTSIIVVTHNNLIQTIRCLTSLQRTIPDTDCEVLVVDNASTDGTRGYLGELSTTDTRFVPVLLEQNTGWCVGANRGLERAGGDYLVLLNNDTVLPEGWLEGLRTCLDEAGRNLRGSGPVGLVGPVSNAVGGMQQVAGPPNAEWETVNRHAAVWRKQQDRNWQRAWFLSGFCLMTTRAFYEDVGGLDERFSPGGFDDNDWVLRGEERGWTCVVAADIFVYHEGGATFRNARPDMNLGLANRAAFSQKWREQRTRQPKLVAAYRVKNARDTIVASLDATAAFADAIVILDDGSTDGCSDLMRNHPAVTRYEYQDLPFDERRDRNHILAMAGELDPDWIITVDSDEVFEMDRERAQTLMTLNDPHVKVLGFHWYTFWDAEHHWYRADGIFGNMAGYRMYRYQPNQRIVDGTPEGLHCGNIPQFAEGARRFTNIRVRHLGYDREVLRRAKYTFYRTVDKNPDAALVGNTTYNHLISDTVTLRRYQKRHGLSLCLITKNEGEYLEAFLNEWQAYVDEICIVDTGSTDNTLDIAAHFTNNIQHFRMDGLQLDEARNRAKGMARQPWILAMDPDEVIDRGAMMQLQRLLDDPEPHAYSFEVANHQKDDPPVHTLAVRLFRNIPELYYTRPVHETIEQALYRIPDVTVRPSGIAIQHYGFLKSDQRVQAKVDAYYEANKKYRDAHPEDALPWFNEALHLLNEGDTRAAGACFERALQLDPKFLSPYAQLAFIHQEQAMMLWQTLLEHAPDGHPIRAQAGQSMHGLMGMTPPRPVVGERRGQNQNEGEEDRR
;
A
#
# COMPACT_ATOMS: atom_id res chain seq x y z
N MET A 1 -38.34 -22.52 22.40
CA MET A 1 -38.46 -21.51 21.33
C MET A 1 -37.26 -21.71 20.41
N ALA A 2 -37.38 -21.48 19.10
CA ALA A 2 -36.26 -21.61 18.19
C ALA A 2 -35.28 -20.46 18.46
N ILE A 3 -34.01 -20.77 18.73
CA ILE A 3 -32.95 -19.77 18.93
C ILE A 3 -32.68 -19.16 17.56
N SER A 4 -32.80 -17.82 17.41
CA SER A 4 -32.45 -17.16 16.15
C SER A 4 -31.00 -16.75 16.10
N THR A 5 -30.40 -16.39 17.24
CA THR A 5 -29.04 -15.85 17.30
C THR A 5 -28.21 -16.52 18.39
N SER A 6 -27.02 -17.01 18.04
CA SER A 6 -26.03 -17.50 18.99
C SER A 6 -24.86 -16.52 19.08
N ILE A 7 -24.56 -16.04 20.28
CA ILE A 7 -23.43 -15.16 20.56
C ILE A 7 -22.33 -15.97 21.23
N ILE A 8 -21.17 -16.06 20.60
CA ILE A 8 -20.01 -16.80 21.06
C ILE A 8 -19.02 -15.80 21.65
N VAL A 9 -18.83 -15.87 22.97
CA VAL A 9 -17.85 -15.05 23.69
C VAL A 9 -16.70 -15.94 24.12
N VAL A 10 -15.50 -15.73 23.57
CA VAL A 10 -14.31 -16.48 24.00
C VAL A 10 -13.59 -15.70 25.08
N THR A 11 -13.24 -16.35 26.18
CA THR A 11 -12.55 -15.74 27.31
C THR A 11 -11.39 -16.59 27.82
N HIS A 12 -10.31 -15.92 28.26
CA HIS A 12 -9.20 -16.53 28.98
C HIS A 12 -8.67 -15.51 29.98
N ASN A 13 -8.93 -15.73 31.27
CA ASN A 13 -8.75 -14.76 32.33
C ASN A 13 -9.47 -13.43 32.02
N ASN A 14 -8.97 -12.29 32.53
CA ASN A 14 -9.58 -10.98 32.38
C ASN A 14 -11.03 -10.94 32.91
N LEU A 15 -11.23 -11.45 34.14
CA LEU A 15 -12.54 -11.50 34.81
C LEU A 15 -13.30 -10.17 34.76
N ILE A 16 -12.62 -9.04 35.01
CA ILE A 16 -13.28 -7.72 35.05
C ILE A 16 -13.82 -7.31 33.69
N GLN A 17 -13.06 -7.53 32.61
CA GLN A 17 -13.50 -7.30 31.25
C GLN A 17 -14.67 -8.22 30.90
N THR A 18 -14.54 -9.51 31.22
CA THR A 18 -15.58 -10.51 31.00
C THR A 18 -16.89 -10.12 31.70
N ILE A 19 -16.86 -9.73 32.97
CA ILE A 19 -18.04 -9.25 33.71
C ILE A 19 -18.67 -8.06 32.98
N ARG A 20 -17.87 -7.09 32.52
CA ARG A 20 -18.36 -5.89 31.84
C ARG A 20 -19.05 -6.24 30.52
N CYS A 21 -18.42 -7.09 29.71
CA CYS A 21 -18.96 -7.58 28.45
C CYS A 21 -20.30 -8.30 28.68
N LEU A 22 -20.32 -9.31 29.56
CA LEU A 22 -21.55 -10.09 29.82
C LEU A 22 -22.65 -9.25 30.46
N THR A 23 -22.33 -8.30 31.33
CA THR A 23 -23.31 -7.35 31.89
C THR A 23 -23.92 -6.47 30.80
N SER A 24 -23.13 -6.03 29.82
CA SER A 24 -23.66 -5.27 28.68
C SER A 24 -24.55 -6.12 27.77
N LEU A 25 -24.22 -7.41 27.59
CA LEU A 25 -25.09 -8.36 26.88
C LEU A 25 -26.41 -8.56 27.62
N GLN A 26 -26.40 -8.80 28.93
CA GLN A 26 -27.63 -8.96 29.74
C GLN A 26 -28.60 -7.78 29.56
N ARG A 27 -28.07 -6.57 29.37
CA ARG A 27 -28.85 -5.34 29.15
C ARG A 27 -29.38 -5.18 27.73
N THR A 28 -28.69 -5.72 26.73
CA THR A 28 -28.90 -5.33 25.32
C THR A 28 -29.42 -6.44 24.42
N ILE A 29 -29.33 -7.71 24.86
CA ILE A 29 -29.89 -8.83 24.10
C ILE A 29 -31.34 -9.08 24.53
N PRO A 30 -32.22 -9.53 23.62
CA PRO A 30 -33.58 -9.92 23.96
C PRO A 30 -33.64 -11.03 25.02
N ASP A 31 -34.74 -11.08 25.77
CA ASP A 31 -35.00 -12.12 26.79
C ASP A 31 -35.24 -13.51 26.17
N THR A 32 -35.64 -13.55 24.90
CA THR A 32 -35.90 -14.78 24.12
C THR A 32 -35.12 -14.75 22.80
N ASP A 33 -35.00 -15.91 22.13
CA ASP A 33 -34.42 -16.06 20.78
C ASP A 33 -32.89 -15.82 20.67
N CYS A 34 -32.21 -15.59 21.80
CA CYS A 34 -30.76 -15.50 21.87
C CYS A 34 -30.17 -16.52 22.86
N GLU A 35 -29.02 -17.08 22.52
CA GLU A 35 -28.13 -17.78 23.45
C GLU A 35 -26.74 -17.14 23.45
N VAL A 36 -26.07 -17.16 24.60
CA VAL A 36 -24.70 -16.68 24.77
C VAL A 36 -23.82 -17.84 25.21
N LEU A 37 -23.07 -18.40 24.26
CA LEU A 37 -22.09 -19.45 24.50
C LEU A 37 -20.79 -18.80 25.00
N VAL A 38 -20.53 -18.86 26.31
CA VAL A 38 -19.30 -18.30 26.89
C VAL A 38 -18.22 -19.39 26.93
N VAL A 39 -17.32 -19.36 25.96
CA VAL A 39 -16.22 -20.32 25.81
C VAL A 39 -15.06 -19.92 26.71
N ASP A 40 -14.96 -20.56 27.87
CA ASP A 40 -13.84 -20.41 28.79
C ASP A 40 -12.65 -21.26 28.34
N ASN A 41 -11.59 -20.61 27.86
CA ASN A 41 -10.38 -21.23 27.35
C ASN A 41 -9.39 -21.55 28.49
N ALA A 42 -9.87 -22.21 29.54
CA ALA A 42 -9.14 -22.58 30.75
C ALA A 42 -8.65 -21.39 31.62
N SER A 43 -9.56 -20.51 32.03
CA SER A 43 -9.24 -19.42 32.96
C SER A 43 -8.95 -19.90 34.38
N THR A 44 -8.09 -19.16 35.08
CA THR A 44 -7.66 -19.45 36.47
C THR A 44 -7.89 -18.29 37.44
N ASP A 45 -8.50 -17.19 36.99
CA ASP A 45 -8.66 -15.92 37.73
C ASP A 45 -10.02 -15.73 38.42
N GLY A 46 -10.82 -16.81 38.53
CA GLY A 46 -12.17 -16.77 39.08
C GLY A 46 -13.29 -16.72 38.03
N THR A 47 -12.96 -16.53 36.75
CA THR A 47 -13.93 -16.51 35.64
C THR A 47 -14.88 -17.71 35.64
N ARG A 48 -14.38 -18.95 35.85
CA ARG A 48 -15.23 -20.15 35.90
C ARG A 48 -16.30 -20.11 36.99
N GLY A 49 -15.95 -19.58 38.17
CA GLY A 49 -16.90 -19.45 39.29
C GLY A 49 -18.02 -18.49 38.94
N TYR A 50 -17.66 -17.31 38.41
CA TYR A 50 -18.63 -16.31 37.95
C TYR A 50 -19.54 -16.85 36.85
N LEU A 51 -19.01 -17.56 35.84
CA LEU A 51 -19.83 -18.16 34.77
C LEU A 51 -20.81 -19.21 35.30
N GLY A 52 -20.39 -19.99 36.31
CA GLY A 52 -21.26 -20.93 37.00
C GLY A 52 -22.46 -20.23 37.63
N GLU A 53 -22.22 -19.17 38.41
CA GLU A 53 -23.28 -18.38 39.04
C GLU A 53 -24.20 -17.70 38.00
N LEU A 54 -23.62 -17.09 36.97
CA LEU A 54 -24.36 -16.42 35.90
C LEU A 54 -25.33 -17.39 35.20
N SER A 55 -24.87 -18.59 34.84
CA SER A 55 -25.71 -19.59 34.15
C SER A 55 -26.91 -20.08 34.97
N THR A 56 -26.86 -19.94 36.30
CA THR A 56 -28.01 -20.25 37.18
C THR A 56 -29.01 -19.11 37.30
N THR A 57 -28.58 -17.87 37.07
CA THR A 57 -29.40 -16.66 37.22
C THR A 57 -29.98 -16.19 35.89
N ASP A 58 -29.30 -16.48 34.78
CA ASP A 58 -29.73 -16.14 33.42
C ASP A 58 -29.43 -17.31 32.47
N THR A 59 -30.47 -18.06 32.12
CA THR A 59 -30.36 -19.28 31.32
C THR A 59 -29.93 -19.02 29.88
N ARG A 60 -29.88 -17.76 29.43
CA ARG A 60 -29.32 -17.40 28.11
C ARG A 60 -27.82 -17.62 28.07
N PHE A 61 -27.13 -17.59 29.21
CA PHE A 61 -25.66 -17.70 29.28
C PHE A 61 -25.25 -19.13 29.59
N VAL A 62 -24.60 -19.77 28.61
CA VAL A 62 -24.21 -21.18 28.65
C VAL A 62 -22.69 -21.30 28.66
N PRO A 63 -22.07 -21.72 29.77
CA PRO A 63 -20.63 -21.91 29.85
C PRO A 63 -20.15 -23.10 29.02
N VAL A 64 -19.11 -22.90 28.23
CA VAL A 64 -18.38 -23.94 27.49
C VAL A 64 -16.95 -23.98 28.00
N LEU A 65 -16.65 -24.92 28.90
CA LEU A 65 -15.36 -24.98 29.59
C LEU A 65 -14.37 -25.87 28.81
N LEU A 66 -13.27 -25.30 28.33
CA LEU A 66 -12.18 -26.04 27.69
C LEU A 66 -11.13 -26.47 28.72
N GLU A 67 -10.46 -27.60 28.50
CA GLU A 67 -9.48 -28.14 29.46
C GLU A 67 -8.16 -27.36 29.48
N GLN A 68 -7.80 -26.73 28.36
CA GLN A 68 -6.56 -25.98 28.18
C GLN A 68 -6.80 -24.74 27.32
N ASN A 69 -5.91 -23.75 27.41
CA ASN A 69 -5.93 -22.57 26.54
C ASN A 69 -5.47 -22.98 25.12
N THR A 70 -6.41 -22.98 24.18
CA THR A 70 -6.22 -23.36 22.78
C THR A 70 -6.12 -22.16 21.83
N GLY A 71 -6.14 -20.94 22.36
CA GLY A 71 -6.17 -19.71 21.57
C GLY A 71 -7.55 -19.34 21.02
N TRP A 72 -7.63 -18.20 20.34
CA TRP A 72 -8.88 -17.60 19.86
C TRP A 72 -9.62 -18.48 18.85
N CYS A 73 -8.96 -18.88 17.75
CA CYS A 73 -9.62 -19.55 16.62
C CYS A 73 -10.26 -20.88 17.05
N VAL A 74 -9.53 -21.71 17.81
CA VAL A 74 -10.06 -22.98 18.33
C VAL A 74 -11.22 -22.73 19.30
N GLY A 75 -11.07 -21.77 20.23
CA GLY A 75 -12.14 -21.42 21.17
C GLY A 75 -13.42 -20.94 20.47
N ALA A 76 -13.28 -20.05 19.49
CA ALA A 76 -14.38 -19.54 18.68
C ALA A 76 -15.06 -20.68 17.90
N ASN A 77 -14.29 -21.56 17.26
CA ASN A 77 -14.83 -22.72 16.54
C ASN A 77 -15.60 -23.67 17.45
N ARG A 78 -15.12 -23.95 18.66
CA ARG A 78 -15.86 -24.79 19.64
C ARG A 78 -17.19 -24.16 20.05
N GLY A 79 -17.27 -22.83 20.07
CA GLY A 79 -18.52 -22.11 20.24
C GLY A 79 -19.44 -22.24 19.01
N LEU A 80 -18.90 -21.99 17.81
CA LEU A 80 -19.64 -22.10 16.54
C LEU A 80 -20.22 -23.49 16.31
N GLU A 81 -19.48 -24.55 16.64
CA GLU A 81 -19.93 -25.95 16.54
C GLU A 81 -21.15 -26.26 17.42
N ARG A 82 -21.30 -25.54 18.55
CA ARG A 82 -22.42 -25.72 19.49
C ARG A 82 -23.58 -24.78 19.23
N ALA A 83 -23.37 -23.73 18.45
CA ALA A 83 -24.35 -22.70 18.19
C ALA A 83 -25.57 -23.25 17.42
N GLY A 84 -26.77 -22.99 17.94
CA GLY A 84 -28.03 -23.42 17.34
C GLY A 84 -28.75 -22.37 16.48
N GLY A 85 -28.31 -21.11 16.50
CA GLY A 85 -28.97 -19.99 15.84
C GLY A 85 -28.72 -19.90 14.33
N ASP A 86 -29.57 -19.16 13.63
CA ASP A 86 -29.43 -18.81 12.21
C ASP A 86 -28.44 -17.66 11.98
N TYR A 87 -28.27 -16.80 12.99
CA TYR A 87 -27.24 -15.78 13.06
C TYR A 87 -26.20 -16.16 14.11
N LEU A 88 -24.92 -16.04 13.76
CA LEU A 88 -23.79 -16.41 14.61
C LEU A 88 -22.95 -15.16 14.86
N VAL A 89 -22.66 -14.84 16.12
CA VAL A 89 -21.82 -13.69 16.49
C VAL A 89 -20.55 -14.19 17.18
N LEU A 90 -19.38 -13.86 16.65
CA LEU A 90 -18.11 -13.97 17.36
C LEU A 90 -17.83 -12.65 18.08
N LEU A 91 -17.48 -12.72 19.37
CA LEU A 91 -17.32 -11.54 20.20
C LEU A 91 -16.15 -11.69 21.19
N ASN A 92 -15.29 -10.68 21.25
CA ASN A 92 -14.25 -10.60 22.26
C ASN A 92 -14.84 -10.24 23.64
N ASN A 93 -14.24 -10.76 24.72
CA ASN A 93 -14.67 -10.51 26.09
C ASN A 93 -14.29 -9.12 26.64
N ASP A 94 -13.52 -8.31 25.91
CA ASP A 94 -13.13 -6.93 26.25
C ASP A 94 -13.93 -5.87 25.47
N THR A 95 -15.19 -6.21 25.17
CA THR A 95 -16.14 -5.34 24.47
C THR A 95 -17.22 -4.81 25.39
N VAL A 96 -17.80 -3.65 25.05
CA VAL A 96 -19.01 -3.11 25.70
C VAL A 96 -20.05 -2.78 24.64
N LEU A 97 -21.21 -3.41 24.77
CA LEU A 97 -22.24 -3.45 23.75
C LEU A 97 -23.34 -2.43 24.07
N PRO A 98 -23.57 -1.42 23.20
CA PRO A 98 -24.64 -0.44 23.38
C PRO A 98 -25.99 -0.95 22.87
N GLU A 99 -27.09 -0.29 23.21
CA GLU A 99 -28.43 -0.68 22.74
C GLU A 99 -28.54 -0.68 21.21
N GLY A 100 -29.28 -1.66 20.68
CA GLY A 100 -29.56 -1.77 19.25
C GLY A 100 -28.40 -2.27 18.39
N TRP A 101 -27.26 -2.65 18.98
CA TRP A 101 -26.11 -3.21 18.25
C TRP A 101 -26.47 -4.48 17.47
N LEU A 102 -27.15 -5.43 18.11
CA LEU A 102 -27.45 -6.74 17.56
C LEU A 102 -28.44 -6.65 16.40
N GLU A 103 -29.53 -5.90 16.60
CA GLU A 103 -30.54 -5.65 15.56
C GLU A 103 -29.95 -4.87 14.38
N GLY A 104 -29.05 -3.93 14.65
CA GLY A 104 -28.33 -3.17 13.63
C GLY A 104 -27.48 -4.05 12.73
N LEU A 105 -26.67 -4.95 13.31
CA LEU A 105 -25.87 -5.91 12.54
C LEU A 105 -26.74 -6.88 11.74
N ARG A 106 -27.83 -7.39 12.32
CA ARG A 106 -28.78 -8.25 11.59
C ARG A 106 -29.41 -7.53 10.40
N THR A 107 -29.86 -6.29 10.62
CA THR A 107 -30.43 -5.44 9.56
C THR A 107 -29.40 -5.22 8.45
N CYS A 108 -28.14 -5.00 8.81
CA CYS A 108 -27.05 -4.87 7.85
C CYS A 108 -26.88 -6.17 7.02
N LEU A 109 -26.83 -7.35 7.64
CA LEU A 109 -26.76 -8.63 6.92
C LEU A 109 -27.91 -8.82 5.92
N ASP A 110 -29.14 -8.54 6.35
CA ASP A 110 -30.34 -8.83 5.56
C ASP A 110 -30.60 -7.78 4.45
N GLU A 111 -30.17 -6.54 4.64
CA GLU A 111 -30.50 -5.42 3.76
C GLU A 111 -29.30 -4.85 2.98
N ALA A 112 -28.06 -4.98 3.47
CA ALA A 112 -26.93 -4.27 2.86
C ALA A 112 -26.65 -4.72 1.43
N GLY A 113 -26.83 -6.00 1.09
CA GLY A 113 -26.65 -6.48 -0.28
C GLY A 113 -27.60 -5.82 -1.30
N ARG A 114 -28.78 -5.37 -0.85
CA ARG A 114 -29.74 -4.63 -1.69
C ARG A 114 -29.33 -3.17 -1.90
N ASN A 115 -28.66 -2.58 -0.91
CA ASN A 115 -28.24 -1.18 -0.92
C ASN A 115 -26.84 -1.00 -1.57
N LEU A 116 -25.97 -2.00 -1.43
CA LEU A 116 -24.65 -2.07 -2.03
C LEU A 116 -24.79 -2.62 -3.46
N ARG A 117 -24.85 -1.72 -4.45
CA ARG A 117 -24.96 -2.09 -5.87
C ARG A 117 -23.90 -3.12 -6.26
N GLY A 118 -24.31 -4.18 -6.96
CA GLY A 118 -23.38 -5.16 -7.54
C GLY A 118 -22.70 -6.09 -6.53
N SER A 119 -23.18 -6.14 -5.29
CA SER A 119 -22.70 -7.07 -4.27
C SER A 119 -23.45 -8.41 -4.33
N GLY A 120 -22.74 -9.49 -3.98
CA GLY A 120 -23.34 -10.79 -3.72
C GLY A 120 -24.14 -10.79 -2.41
N PRO A 121 -24.69 -11.93 -1.97
CA PRO A 121 -25.31 -12.02 -0.65
C PRO A 121 -24.30 -11.61 0.43
N VAL A 122 -24.75 -10.82 1.41
CA VAL A 122 -23.90 -10.42 2.54
C VAL A 122 -23.82 -11.58 3.51
N GLY A 123 -22.60 -12.05 3.76
CA GLY A 123 -22.35 -13.22 4.60
C GLY A 123 -21.74 -12.89 5.96
N LEU A 124 -21.02 -11.77 6.06
CA LEU A 124 -20.25 -11.40 7.24
C LEU A 124 -20.29 -9.88 7.45
N VAL A 125 -20.57 -9.44 8.67
CA VAL A 125 -20.62 -8.03 9.04
C VAL A 125 -19.86 -7.73 10.33
N GLY A 126 -19.23 -6.55 10.39
CA GLY A 126 -18.56 -6.06 11.60
C GLY A 126 -18.92 -4.58 11.89
N PRO A 127 -19.09 -4.18 13.17
CA PRO A 127 -19.34 -2.79 13.55
C PRO A 127 -18.04 -1.97 13.58
N VAL A 128 -18.15 -0.64 13.69
CA VAL A 128 -16.99 0.23 13.98
C VAL A 128 -16.64 0.21 15.47
N SER A 129 -15.39 0.55 15.80
CA SER A 129 -14.87 0.58 17.17
C SER A 129 -13.73 1.58 17.36
N ASN A 130 -13.42 1.87 18.62
CA ASN A 130 -12.41 2.83 19.04
C ASN A 130 -10.97 2.30 18.99
N ALA A 131 -10.78 0.97 19.01
CA ALA A 131 -9.46 0.34 19.14
C ALA A 131 -9.34 -0.88 18.21
N VAL A 132 -9.36 -0.64 16.91
CA VAL A 132 -9.25 -1.64 15.83
C VAL A 132 -8.49 -1.06 14.64
N GLY A 133 -8.18 -1.89 13.64
CA GLY A 133 -7.55 -1.44 12.39
C GLY A 133 -8.54 -1.18 11.26
N GLY A 134 -8.09 -0.45 10.23
CA GLY A 134 -8.82 -0.31 8.96
C GLY A 134 -10.11 0.51 9.06
N MET A 135 -11.06 0.20 8.17
CA MET A 135 -12.32 0.96 8.01
C MET A 135 -13.23 0.94 9.26
N GLN A 136 -12.99 0.02 10.20
CA GLN A 136 -13.74 -0.07 11.45
C GLN A 136 -13.25 0.92 12.51
N GLN A 137 -12.09 1.57 12.33
CA GLN A 137 -11.53 2.45 13.36
C GLN A 137 -12.19 3.83 13.36
N VAL A 138 -12.76 4.22 14.51
CA VAL A 138 -13.41 5.53 14.72
C VAL A 138 -13.05 6.11 16.09
N ALA A 139 -13.33 7.39 16.32
CA ALA A 139 -13.13 8.00 17.64
C ALA A 139 -14.09 7.40 18.67
N GLY A 140 -13.58 7.02 19.84
CA GLY A 140 -14.38 6.42 20.91
C GLY A 140 -14.74 7.35 22.07
N PRO A 141 -15.61 6.89 22.98
CA PRO A 141 -15.83 7.53 24.28
C PRO A 141 -14.58 7.43 25.18
N PRO A 142 -14.46 8.29 26.21
CA PRO A 142 -13.27 8.37 27.07
C PRO A 142 -13.07 7.16 27.99
N ASN A 143 -14.08 6.33 28.18
CA ASN A 143 -14.03 5.14 29.04
C ASN A 143 -15.04 4.08 28.57
N ALA A 144 -14.94 2.90 29.18
CA ALA A 144 -15.75 1.73 28.89
C ALA A 144 -17.05 1.65 29.73
N GLU A 145 -17.45 2.72 30.42
CA GLU A 145 -18.70 2.70 31.21
C GLU A 145 -19.90 2.59 30.27
N TRP A 146 -20.80 1.65 30.55
CA TRP A 146 -21.89 1.30 29.62
C TRP A 146 -22.75 2.50 29.23
N GLU A 147 -23.11 3.38 30.17
CA GLU A 147 -23.91 4.58 29.86
C GLU A 147 -23.19 5.58 28.96
N THR A 148 -21.86 5.71 29.12
CA THR A 148 -21.03 6.57 28.26
C THR A 148 -20.98 5.99 26.85
N VAL A 149 -20.75 4.68 26.74
CA VAL A 149 -20.71 3.94 25.48
C VAL A 149 -22.08 4.00 24.78
N ASN A 150 -23.17 3.76 25.50
CA ASN A 150 -24.53 3.75 24.96
C ASN A 150 -24.92 5.12 24.41
N ARG A 151 -24.62 6.21 25.13
CA ARG A 151 -24.87 7.58 24.66
C ARG A 151 -24.05 7.91 23.41
N HIS A 152 -22.78 7.53 23.38
CA HIS A 152 -21.92 7.74 22.22
C HIS A 152 -22.47 6.99 21.00
N ALA A 153 -22.80 5.71 21.15
CA ALA A 153 -23.33 4.88 20.08
C ALA A 153 -24.67 5.39 19.53
N ALA A 154 -25.57 5.88 20.38
CA ALA A 154 -26.84 6.48 19.95
C ALA A 154 -26.65 7.73 19.09
N VAL A 155 -25.71 8.60 19.46
CA VAL A 155 -25.35 9.79 18.66
C VAL A 155 -24.70 9.37 17.35
N TRP A 156 -23.76 8.42 17.41
CA TRP A 156 -23.05 7.90 16.25
C TRP A 156 -24.00 7.31 15.21
N ARG A 157 -24.89 6.41 15.64
CA ARG A 157 -25.87 5.74 14.77
C ARG A 157 -26.76 6.73 14.02
N LYS A 158 -27.16 7.83 14.68
CA LYS A 158 -27.96 8.88 14.04
C LYS A 158 -27.17 9.65 12.98
N GLN A 159 -25.87 9.86 13.19
CA GLN A 159 -25.00 10.58 12.24
C GLN A 159 -24.61 9.72 11.04
N GLN A 160 -24.52 8.41 11.25
CA GLN A 160 -24.02 7.45 10.27
C GLN A 160 -25.15 6.55 9.73
N ASP A 161 -26.42 6.95 9.83
CA ASP A 161 -27.58 6.09 9.55
C ASP A 161 -27.43 5.26 8.27
N ARG A 162 -27.45 3.92 8.42
CA ARG A 162 -27.28 2.94 7.34
C ARG A 162 -26.05 3.18 6.44
N ASN A 163 -25.01 3.82 6.98
CA ASN A 163 -23.71 3.96 6.31
C ASN A 163 -23.00 2.60 6.31
N TRP A 164 -23.36 1.76 5.35
CA TRP A 164 -22.78 0.44 5.18
C TRP A 164 -21.76 0.45 4.08
N GLN A 165 -20.61 -0.18 4.32
CA GLN A 165 -19.49 -0.12 3.41
C GLN A 165 -18.99 -1.54 3.16
N ARG A 166 -18.88 -1.92 1.88
CA ARG A 166 -18.25 -3.20 1.53
C ARG A 166 -16.83 -3.23 2.10
N ALA A 167 -16.47 -4.37 2.68
CA ALA A 167 -15.24 -4.58 3.41
C ALA A 167 -14.45 -5.73 2.78
N TRP A 168 -13.13 -5.56 2.72
CA TRP A 168 -12.17 -6.62 2.33
C TRP A 168 -11.21 -6.97 3.46
N PHE A 169 -11.50 -6.41 4.62
CA PHE A 169 -10.89 -6.67 5.91
C PHE A 169 -11.94 -6.32 6.96
N LEU A 170 -12.13 -7.21 7.93
CA LEU A 170 -12.93 -6.96 9.12
C LEU A 170 -12.10 -7.42 10.32
N SER A 171 -11.96 -6.57 11.33
CA SER A 171 -11.34 -6.90 12.61
C SER A 171 -12.26 -7.83 13.41
N GLY A 172 -11.71 -8.95 13.87
CA GLY A 172 -12.43 -10.05 14.53
C GLY A 172 -12.98 -9.78 15.94
N PHE A 173 -12.98 -8.54 16.43
CA PHE A 173 -13.43 -8.22 17.79
C PHE A 173 -14.95 -8.40 18.00
N CYS A 174 -15.73 -8.21 16.94
CA CYS A 174 -17.18 -8.40 16.89
C CYS A 174 -17.58 -8.65 15.43
N LEU A 175 -17.96 -9.88 15.10
CA LEU A 175 -18.39 -10.26 13.76
C LEU A 175 -19.70 -11.02 13.83
N MET A 176 -20.68 -10.66 13.00
CA MET A 176 -21.92 -11.42 12.81
C MET A 176 -21.92 -12.06 11.43
N THR A 177 -22.35 -13.32 11.35
CA THR A 177 -22.50 -14.07 10.11
C THR A 177 -23.81 -14.85 10.08
N THR A 178 -24.24 -15.24 8.89
CA THR A 178 -25.36 -16.17 8.71
C THR A 178 -24.89 -17.62 8.82
N ARG A 179 -25.80 -18.51 9.20
CA ARG A 179 -25.55 -19.96 9.15
C ARG A 179 -25.16 -20.44 7.75
N ALA A 180 -25.78 -19.88 6.70
CA ALA A 180 -25.47 -20.22 5.32
C ALA A 180 -24.01 -19.87 4.96
N PHE A 181 -23.50 -18.71 5.40
CA PHE A 181 -22.08 -18.37 5.22
C PHE A 181 -21.18 -19.32 6.00
N TYR A 182 -21.49 -19.62 7.26
CA TYR A 182 -20.69 -20.54 8.07
C TYR A 182 -20.66 -21.96 7.49
N GLU A 183 -21.78 -22.49 7.02
CA GLU A 183 -21.88 -23.83 6.43
C GLU A 183 -21.16 -23.93 5.08
N ASP A 184 -21.20 -22.84 4.28
CA ASP A 184 -20.43 -22.77 3.05
C ASP A 184 -18.92 -22.60 3.39
N VAL A 185 -18.54 -21.47 3.98
CA VAL A 185 -17.15 -21.04 4.14
C VAL A 185 -16.38 -21.84 5.21
N GLY A 186 -17.07 -22.37 6.22
CA GLY A 186 -16.49 -23.00 7.41
C GLY A 186 -16.15 -21.98 8.51
N GLY A 187 -15.68 -22.45 9.67
CA GLY A 187 -15.23 -21.62 10.79
C GLY A 187 -13.89 -20.90 10.55
N LEU A 188 -13.31 -20.36 11.62
CA LEU A 188 -11.96 -19.78 11.59
C LEU A 188 -10.91 -20.86 11.33
N ASP A 189 -9.84 -20.53 10.63
CA ASP A 189 -8.77 -21.48 10.38
C ASP A 189 -7.86 -21.62 11.60
N GLU A 190 -7.88 -22.79 12.23
CA GLU A 190 -7.16 -23.03 13.49
C GLU A 190 -5.64 -22.88 13.37
N ARG A 191 -5.07 -22.88 12.15
CA ARG A 191 -3.65 -22.57 11.89
C ARG A 191 -3.23 -21.20 12.40
N PHE A 192 -4.18 -20.28 12.54
CA PHE A 192 -3.95 -18.92 13.04
C PHE A 192 -4.15 -18.80 14.56
N SER A 193 -4.22 -19.91 15.29
CA SER A 193 -4.23 -19.85 16.75
C SER A 193 -2.83 -19.47 17.27
N PRO A 194 -2.70 -18.54 18.23
CA PRO A 194 -3.74 -18.08 19.16
C PRO A 194 -4.54 -16.83 18.73
N GLY A 195 -4.33 -16.26 17.55
CA GLY A 195 -5.08 -15.14 16.97
C GLY A 195 -4.24 -14.28 16.00
N GLY A 196 -4.91 -13.53 15.12
CA GLY A 196 -4.31 -12.65 14.11
C GLY A 196 -4.35 -13.27 12.71
N PHE A 197 -4.76 -12.49 11.69
CA PHE A 197 -5.02 -12.89 10.30
C PHE A 197 -6.13 -13.94 10.10
N ASP A 198 -6.75 -14.44 11.16
CA ASP A 198 -7.88 -15.38 11.11
C ASP A 198 -9.14 -14.74 10.53
N ASP A 199 -9.36 -13.48 10.84
CA ASP A 199 -10.44 -12.64 10.34
C ASP A 199 -10.20 -12.19 8.89
N ASN A 200 -8.97 -11.77 8.54
CA ASN A 200 -8.55 -11.56 7.15
C ASN A 200 -8.82 -12.80 6.29
N ASP A 201 -8.45 -13.97 6.81
CA ASP A 201 -8.62 -15.24 6.13
C ASP A 201 -10.09 -15.58 5.90
N TRP A 202 -10.94 -15.36 6.91
CA TRP A 202 -12.35 -15.67 6.82
C TRP A 202 -13.07 -14.78 5.80
N VAL A 203 -12.73 -13.48 5.78
CA VAL A 203 -13.19 -12.53 4.75
C VAL A 203 -12.76 -12.97 3.36
N LEU A 204 -11.48 -13.33 3.17
CA LEU A 204 -10.97 -13.77 1.87
C LEU A 204 -11.64 -15.06 1.39
N ARG A 205 -11.81 -16.07 2.25
CA ARG A 205 -12.52 -17.31 1.89
C ARG A 205 -13.98 -17.05 1.54
N GLY A 206 -14.65 -16.14 2.24
CA GLY A 206 -16.00 -15.70 1.92
C GLY A 206 -16.09 -15.05 0.53
N GLU A 207 -15.22 -14.08 0.27
CA GLU A 207 -15.17 -13.37 -1.01
C GLU A 207 -14.84 -14.29 -2.19
N GLU A 208 -14.00 -15.31 -2.02
CA GLU A 208 -13.73 -16.29 -3.08
C GLU A 208 -14.93 -17.17 -3.44
N ARG A 209 -15.89 -17.31 -2.51
CA ARG A 209 -17.16 -18.00 -2.75
C ARG A 209 -18.29 -17.05 -3.16
N GLY A 210 -17.99 -15.78 -3.39
CA GLY A 210 -18.95 -14.76 -3.83
C GLY A 210 -19.79 -14.14 -2.71
N TRP A 211 -19.45 -14.39 -1.45
CA TRP A 211 -20.05 -13.66 -0.33
C TRP A 211 -19.49 -12.26 -0.23
N THR A 212 -20.34 -11.32 0.16
CA THR A 212 -19.94 -9.94 0.45
C THR A 212 -19.73 -9.77 1.95
N CYS A 213 -18.61 -9.15 2.32
CA CYS A 213 -18.35 -8.72 3.70
C CYS A 213 -18.61 -7.21 3.84
N VAL A 214 -19.14 -6.75 4.98
CA VAL A 214 -19.58 -5.35 5.16
C VAL A 214 -19.19 -4.79 6.53
N VAL A 215 -18.69 -3.55 6.55
CA VAL A 215 -18.63 -2.72 7.76
C VAL A 215 -19.99 -2.05 7.94
N ALA A 216 -20.66 -2.35 9.06
CA ALA A 216 -21.83 -1.63 9.52
C ALA A 216 -21.38 -0.35 10.22
N ALA A 217 -21.00 0.68 9.45
CA ALA A 217 -20.37 1.89 10.01
C ALA A 217 -21.34 2.77 10.83
N ASP A 218 -22.63 2.44 10.80
CA ASP A 218 -23.68 3.00 11.65
C ASP A 218 -23.72 2.37 13.06
N ILE A 219 -23.09 1.21 13.25
CA ILE A 219 -23.08 0.48 14.52
C ILE A 219 -21.73 0.63 15.20
N PHE A 220 -21.72 1.20 16.40
CA PHE A 220 -20.53 1.32 17.24
C PHE A 220 -20.52 0.26 18.34
N VAL A 221 -19.38 -0.39 18.55
CA VAL A 221 -19.11 -1.25 19.71
C VAL A 221 -17.78 -0.83 20.33
N TYR A 222 -17.77 -0.62 21.65
CA TYR A 222 -16.54 -0.27 22.35
C TYR A 222 -15.64 -1.50 22.49
N HIS A 223 -14.35 -1.35 22.24
CA HIS A 223 -13.32 -2.38 22.39
C HIS A 223 -12.16 -1.82 23.21
N GLU A 224 -11.76 -2.52 24.27
CA GLU A 224 -10.68 -2.07 25.16
C GLU A 224 -9.28 -2.24 24.52
N GLY A 225 -9.15 -3.13 23.53
CA GLY A 225 -7.97 -3.31 22.69
C GLY A 225 -6.84 -4.06 23.39
N GLY A 226 -6.56 -5.29 22.96
CA GLY A 226 -5.34 -6.03 23.33
C GLY A 226 -5.19 -6.30 24.84
N ALA A 227 -6.26 -6.32 25.63
CA ALA A 227 -6.20 -6.56 27.08
C ALA A 227 -5.52 -7.91 27.41
N THR A 228 -5.71 -8.91 26.56
CA THR A 228 -5.16 -10.26 26.70
C THR A 228 -3.67 -10.37 26.29
N PHE A 229 -3.18 -9.49 25.41
CA PHE A 229 -1.84 -9.62 24.81
C PHE A 229 -0.85 -8.52 25.24
N ARG A 230 -1.34 -7.46 25.91
CA ARG A 230 -0.63 -6.20 26.20
C ARG A 230 0.77 -6.34 26.81
N ASN A 231 1.05 -7.43 27.53
CA ASN A 231 2.30 -7.59 28.29
C ASN A 231 3.18 -8.78 27.86
N ALA A 232 2.76 -9.63 26.93
CA ALA A 232 3.46 -10.89 26.63
C ALA A 232 4.18 -10.90 25.28
N ARG A 233 3.55 -10.40 24.21
CA ARG A 233 3.98 -10.57 22.81
C ARG A 233 3.52 -9.37 21.95
N PRO A 234 4.41 -8.40 21.64
CA PRO A 234 4.08 -7.22 20.84
C PRO A 234 3.52 -7.52 19.43
N ASP A 235 4.03 -8.58 18.80
CA ASP A 235 3.55 -9.12 17.53
C ASP A 235 2.08 -9.58 17.59
N MET A 236 1.66 -10.19 18.70
CA MET A 236 0.26 -10.57 18.92
C MET A 236 -0.64 -9.36 19.20
N ASN A 237 -0.13 -8.35 19.93
CA ASN A 237 -0.87 -7.09 20.13
C ASN A 237 -1.17 -6.37 18.81
N LEU A 238 -0.25 -6.44 17.85
CA LEU A 238 -0.39 -5.81 16.54
C LEU A 238 -1.13 -6.71 15.53
N GLY A 239 -1.56 -7.92 15.92
CA GLY A 239 -2.20 -8.88 15.03
C GLY A 239 -1.27 -9.48 13.97
N LEU A 240 0.06 -9.31 14.12
CA LEU A 240 1.05 -9.69 13.12
C LEU A 240 1.62 -11.10 13.30
N ALA A 241 1.29 -11.78 14.41
CA ALA A 241 1.89 -13.07 14.78
C ALA A 241 1.78 -14.16 13.69
N ASN A 242 0.69 -14.16 12.91
CA ASN A 242 0.43 -15.18 11.90
C ASN A 242 0.60 -14.71 10.45
N ARG A 243 1.20 -13.53 10.23
CA ARG A 243 1.37 -12.96 8.88
C ARG A 243 2.02 -13.96 7.91
N ALA A 244 3.11 -14.61 8.34
CA ALA A 244 3.82 -15.59 7.52
C ALA A 244 2.95 -16.82 7.18
N ALA A 245 2.21 -17.36 8.16
CA ALA A 245 1.32 -18.49 7.96
C ALA A 245 0.16 -18.13 7.01
N PHE A 246 -0.36 -16.91 7.11
CA PHE A 246 -1.40 -16.39 6.22
C PHE A 246 -0.89 -16.28 4.78
N SER A 247 0.25 -15.60 4.60
CA SER A 247 0.91 -15.51 3.28
C SER A 247 1.18 -16.90 2.69
N GLN A 248 1.68 -17.84 3.49
CA GLN A 248 1.94 -19.21 3.04
C GLN A 248 0.66 -19.94 2.62
N LYS A 249 -0.40 -19.91 3.43
CA LYS A 249 -1.70 -20.55 3.11
C LYS A 249 -2.21 -20.09 1.73
N TRP A 250 -2.26 -18.78 1.53
CA TRP A 250 -2.84 -18.18 0.33
C TRP A 250 -1.93 -18.30 -0.90
N ARG A 251 -0.64 -18.57 -0.70
CA ARG A 251 0.30 -18.99 -1.76
C ARG A 251 0.06 -20.44 -2.16
N GLU A 252 0.02 -21.38 -1.21
CA GLU A 252 -0.14 -22.81 -1.48
C GLU A 252 -1.49 -23.17 -2.11
N GLN A 253 -2.55 -22.42 -1.83
CA GLN A 253 -3.85 -22.63 -2.48
C GLN A 253 -3.83 -22.38 -3.99
N ARG A 254 -2.79 -21.74 -4.54
CA ARG A 254 -2.63 -21.42 -5.97
C ARG A 254 -1.89 -22.50 -6.74
N THR A 255 -2.07 -23.77 -6.37
CA THR A 255 -1.32 -24.93 -6.91
C THR A 255 -1.56 -25.23 -8.39
N ARG A 256 -2.65 -24.71 -9.00
CA ARG A 256 -2.87 -24.78 -10.45
C ARG A 256 -2.55 -23.43 -11.10
N GLN A 257 -2.00 -23.46 -12.31
CA GLN A 257 -1.83 -22.25 -13.10
C GLN A 257 -3.21 -21.59 -13.30
N PRO A 258 -3.37 -20.31 -12.92
CA PRO A 258 -4.63 -19.61 -13.09
C PRO A 258 -4.99 -19.48 -14.58
N LYS A 259 -6.28 -19.69 -14.87
CA LYS A 259 -6.86 -19.55 -16.20
C LYS A 259 -7.29 -18.10 -16.46
N LEU A 260 -6.78 -17.50 -17.53
CA LEU A 260 -7.13 -16.16 -17.98
C LEU A 260 -8.04 -16.20 -19.21
N VAL A 261 -9.23 -15.61 -19.09
CA VAL A 261 -10.16 -15.45 -20.23
C VAL A 261 -10.19 -14.00 -20.67
N ALA A 262 -9.94 -13.74 -21.96
CA ALA A 262 -10.09 -12.41 -22.54
C ALA A 262 -11.52 -12.19 -23.05
N ALA A 263 -12.06 -11.01 -22.77
CA ALA A 263 -13.44 -10.63 -23.02
C ALA A 263 -13.50 -9.40 -23.94
N TYR A 264 -14.13 -9.57 -25.11
CA TYR A 264 -14.22 -8.55 -26.15
C TYR A 264 -15.67 -8.14 -26.42
N ARG A 265 -15.88 -6.82 -26.53
CA ARG A 265 -17.05 -6.22 -27.15
C ARG A 265 -16.60 -5.53 -28.44
N VAL A 266 -17.13 -5.92 -29.59
CA VAL A 266 -16.58 -5.45 -30.88
C VAL A 266 -17.65 -4.91 -31.82
N LYS A 267 -17.46 -3.66 -32.26
CA LYS A 267 -18.20 -3.02 -33.36
C LYS A 267 -17.22 -2.48 -34.40
N ASN A 268 -17.31 -2.97 -35.64
CA ASN A 268 -16.64 -2.37 -36.80
C ASN A 268 -15.13 -2.09 -36.58
N ALA A 269 -14.37 -3.14 -36.29
CA ALA A 269 -12.94 -3.05 -35.94
C ALA A 269 -12.02 -3.75 -36.94
N ARG A 270 -12.39 -3.84 -38.22
CA ARG A 270 -11.65 -4.61 -39.25
C ARG A 270 -10.15 -4.30 -39.27
N ASP A 271 -9.77 -3.03 -39.10
CA ASP A 271 -8.39 -2.57 -39.23
C ASP A 271 -7.49 -2.93 -38.05
N THR A 272 -8.05 -3.19 -36.86
CA THR A 272 -7.28 -3.39 -35.62
C THR A 272 -7.48 -4.75 -34.98
N ILE A 273 -8.61 -5.42 -35.24
CA ILE A 273 -9.03 -6.61 -34.49
C ILE A 273 -8.03 -7.76 -34.59
N VAL A 274 -7.41 -7.98 -35.76
CA VAL A 274 -6.46 -9.10 -35.94
C VAL A 274 -5.23 -8.90 -35.06
N ALA A 275 -4.63 -7.70 -35.07
CA ALA A 275 -3.47 -7.40 -34.24
C ALA A 275 -3.79 -7.48 -32.74
N SER A 276 -5.00 -7.06 -32.34
CA SER A 276 -5.48 -7.15 -30.96
C SER A 276 -5.64 -8.61 -30.51
N LEU A 277 -6.26 -9.46 -31.34
CA LEU A 277 -6.44 -10.88 -31.06
C LEU A 277 -5.11 -11.65 -31.04
N ASP A 278 -4.21 -11.39 -31.99
CA ASP A 278 -2.88 -12.01 -32.03
C ASP A 278 -2.07 -11.70 -30.75
N ALA A 279 -2.07 -10.43 -30.33
CA ALA A 279 -1.38 -10.02 -29.10
C ALA A 279 -2.02 -10.66 -27.85
N THR A 280 -3.35 -10.77 -27.83
CA THR A 280 -4.07 -11.39 -26.71
C THR A 280 -3.86 -12.89 -26.63
N ALA A 281 -3.78 -13.56 -27.79
CA ALA A 281 -3.47 -14.99 -27.88
C ALA A 281 -2.10 -15.35 -27.27
N ALA A 282 -1.17 -14.38 -27.19
CA ALA A 282 0.14 -14.58 -26.59
C ALA A 282 0.09 -14.83 -25.08
N PHE A 283 -0.99 -14.44 -24.39
CA PHE A 283 -1.09 -14.53 -22.93
C PHE A 283 -2.41 -15.09 -22.38
N ALA A 284 -3.52 -15.00 -23.10
CA ALA A 284 -4.82 -15.52 -22.65
C ALA A 284 -4.97 -17.02 -22.94
N ASP A 285 -5.77 -17.73 -22.13
CA ASP A 285 -6.09 -19.15 -22.32
C ASP A 285 -7.32 -19.36 -23.21
N ALA A 286 -8.22 -18.39 -23.23
CA ALA A 286 -9.40 -18.38 -24.07
C ALA A 286 -9.84 -16.95 -24.38
N ILE A 287 -10.53 -16.78 -25.51
CA ILE A 287 -11.08 -15.49 -25.92
C ILE A 287 -12.58 -15.65 -26.17
N VAL A 288 -13.38 -14.81 -25.51
CA VAL A 288 -14.82 -14.68 -25.74
C VAL A 288 -15.10 -13.34 -26.40
N ILE A 289 -15.94 -13.35 -27.44
CA ILE A 289 -16.27 -12.17 -28.23
C ILE A 289 -17.79 -12.04 -28.33
N LEU A 290 -18.28 -10.85 -28.00
CA LEU A 290 -19.60 -10.38 -28.42
C LEU A 290 -19.44 -9.32 -29.51
N ASP A 291 -19.90 -9.65 -30.69
CA ASP A 291 -20.03 -8.73 -31.83
C ASP A 291 -21.40 -8.05 -31.76
N ASP A 292 -21.41 -6.74 -31.48
CA ASP A 292 -22.63 -5.94 -31.28
C ASP A 292 -23.16 -5.32 -32.60
N GLY A 293 -23.04 -6.06 -33.69
CA GLY A 293 -23.65 -5.74 -34.98
C GLY A 293 -22.67 -5.10 -35.95
N SER A 294 -21.49 -5.70 -36.12
CA SER A 294 -20.49 -5.24 -37.09
C SER A 294 -20.93 -5.43 -38.54
N THR A 295 -20.52 -4.49 -39.40
CA THR A 295 -20.89 -4.38 -40.82
C THR A 295 -19.71 -4.18 -41.76
N ASP A 296 -18.50 -4.00 -41.23
CA ASP A 296 -17.27 -3.78 -41.98
C ASP A 296 -16.54 -5.10 -42.36
N GLY A 297 -17.15 -6.24 -42.04
CA GLY A 297 -16.60 -7.58 -42.28
C GLY A 297 -15.60 -8.05 -41.24
N CYS A 298 -15.43 -7.36 -40.10
CA CYS A 298 -14.60 -7.86 -39.00
C CYS A 298 -15.16 -9.14 -38.36
N SER A 299 -16.46 -9.40 -38.47
CA SER A 299 -17.11 -10.62 -37.97
C SER A 299 -16.49 -11.90 -38.50
N ASP A 300 -16.13 -11.94 -39.79
CA ASP A 300 -15.49 -13.11 -40.39
C ASP A 300 -14.04 -13.27 -39.94
N LEU A 301 -13.35 -12.15 -39.67
CA LEU A 301 -12.00 -12.20 -39.10
C LEU A 301 -12.03 -12.80 -37.69
N MET A 302 -12.99 -12.36 -36.86
CA MET A 302 -13.17 -12.85 -35.49
C MET A 302 -13.57 -14.34 -35.45
N ARG A 303 -14.56 -14.75 -36.25
CA ARG A 303 -15.04 -16.15 -36.29
C ARG A 303 -13.96 -17.14 -36.73
N ASN A 304 -13.08 -16.73 -37.63
CA ASN A 304 -12.05 -17.59 -38.19
C ASN A 304 -10.70 -17.51 -37.46
N HIS A 305 -10.57 -16.64 -36.45
CA HIS A 305 -9.33 -16.49 -35.70
C HIS A 305 -9.12 -17.68 -34.76
N PRO A 306 -7.95 -18.38 -34.80
CA PRO A 306 -7.76 -19.65 -34.09
C PRO A 306 -7.79 -19.53 -32.57
N ALA A 307 -7.51 -18.35 -32.01
CA ALA A 307 -7.55 -18.11 -30.57
C ALA A 307 -8.96 -17.84 -30.01
N VAL A 308 -9.96 -17.65 -30.87
CA VAL A 308 -11.34 -17.33 -30.44
C VAL A 308 -12.05 -18.59 -29.99
N THR A 309 -12.37 -18.65 -28.71
CA THR A 309 -13.00 -19.81 -28.06
C THR A 309 -14.52 -19.76 -28.18
N ARG A 310 -15.09 -18.56 -28.03
CA ARG A 310 -16.53 -18.34 -28.18
C ARG A 310 -16.79 -17.01 -28.88
N TYR A 311 -17.69 -17.05 -29.85
CA TYR A 311 -18.14 -15.90 -30.59
C TYR A 311 -19.66 -15.86 -30.57
N GLU A 312 -20.23 -14.71 -30.22
CA GLU A 312 -21.66 -14.44 -30.34
C GLU A 312 -21.89 -13.15 -31.12
N TYR A 313 -22.98 -13.13 -31.88
CA TYR A 313 -23.41 -11.97 -32.64
C TYR A 313 -24.78 -11.51 -32.14
N GLN A 314 -24.92 -10.20 -31.95
CA GLN A 314 -26.21 -9.58 -31.65
C GLN A 314 -26.31 -8.22 -32.36
N ASP A 315 -27.52 -7.85 -32.78
CA ASP A 315 -27.82 -6.52 -33.31
C ASP A 315 -28.94 -5.90 -32.49
N LEU A 316 -28.57 -5.45 -31.30
CA LEU A 316 -29.47 -4.82 -30.34
C LEU A 316 -29.13 -3.33 -30.21
N PRO A 317 -30.07 -2.47 -29.77
CA PRO A 317 -29.77 -1.09 -29.42
C PRO A 317 -28.57 -1.01 -28.48
N PHE A 318 -27.74 0.02 -28.67
CA PHE A 318 -26.51 0.23 -27.89
C PHE A 318 -26.85 0.28 -26.39
N ASP A 319 -26.24 -0.61 -25.64
CA ASP A 319 -26.26 -0.68 -24.17
C ASP A 319 -24.98 -1.38 -23.74
N GLU A 320 -23.93 -0.60 -23.49
CA GLU A 320 -22.61 -1.13 -23.17
C GLU A 320 -22.66 -1.98 -21.88
N ARG A 321 -23.47 -1.58 -20.90
CA ARG A 321 -23.62 -2.30 -19.63
C ARG A 321 -24.25 -3.67 -19.83
N ARG A 322 -25.32 -3.78 -20.63
CA ARG A 322 -25.93 -5.08 -20.99
C ARG A 322 -24.89 -5.97 -21.64
N ASP A 323 -24.21 -5.44 -22.65
CA ASP A 323 -23.25 -6.19 -23.46
C ASP A 323 -22.07 -6.70 -22.62
N ARG A 324 -21.50 -5.85 -21.75
CA ARG A 324 -20.41 -6.25 -20.85
C ARG A 324 -20.83 -7.30 -19.83
N ASN A 325 -22.04 -7.21 -19.28
CA ASN A 325 -22.54 -8.25 -18.37
C ASN A 325 -22.82 -9.58 -19.11
N HIS A 326 -23.26 -9.52 -20.37
CA HIS A 326 -23.41 -10.72 -21.21
C HIS A 326 -22.07 -11.39 -21.48
N ILE A 327 -21.05 -10.62 -21.86
CA ILE A 327 -19.68 -11.12 -22.08
C ILE A 327 -19.09 -11.69 -20.78
N LEU A 328 -19.35 -11.06 -19.63
CA LEU A 328 -18.92 -11.58 -18.32
C LEU A 328 -19.56 -12.95 -18.02
N ALA A 329 -20.84 -13.13 -18.33
CA ALA A 329 -21.50 -14.43 -18.20
C ALA A 329 -20.88 -15.47 -19.15
N MET A 330 -20.67 -15.12 -20.42
CA MET A 330 -20.01 -15.99 -21.40
C MET A 330 -18.60 -16.40 -20.96
N ALA A 331 -17.83 -15.48 -20.39
CA ALA A 331 -16.50 -15.75 -19.85
C ALA A 331 -16.59 -16.69 -18.64
N GLY A 332 -17.54 -16.46 -17.73
CA GLY A 332 -17.78 -17.27 -16.54
C GLY A 332 -18.11 -18.73 -16.84
N GLU A 333 -18.81 -19.01 -17.94
CA GLU A 333 -19.08 -20.39 -18.39
C GLU A 333 -17.80 -21.19 -18.73
N LEU A 334 -16.67 -20.51 -18.93
CA LEU A 334 -15.37 -21.14 -19.14
C LEU A 334 -14.61 -21.39 -17.84
N ASP A 335 -15.20 -21.15 -16.67
CA ASP A 335 -14.56 -21.31 -15.35
C ASP A 335 -13.19 -20.59 -15.23
N PRO A 336 -13.15 -19.25 -15.45
CA PRO A 336 -11.92 -18.48 -15.35
C PRO A 336 -11.50 -18.26 -13.90
N ASP A 337 -10.19 -18.14 -13.69
CA ASP A 337 -9.64 -17.56 -12.48
C ASP A 337 -9.59 -16.04 -12.57
N TRP A 338 -9.24 -15.54 -13.75
CA TRP A 338 -9.11 -14.13 -14.06
C TRP A 338 -9.77 -13.84 -15.42
N ILE A 339 -10.33 -12.65 -15.54
CA ILE A 339 -10.86 -12.11 -16.78
C ILE A 339 -10.09 -10.84 -17.13
N ILE A 340 -9.79 -10.64 -18.41
CA ILE A 340 -9.28 -9.37 -18.94
C ILE A 340 -10.23 -8.85 -20.01
N THR A 341 -10.78 -7.65 -19.81
CA THR A 341 -11.50 -6.96 -20.88
C THR A 341 -10.52 -6.33 -21.85
N VAL A 342 -10.77 -6.48 -23.15
CA VAL A 342 -9.92 -5.93 -24.20
C VAL A 342 -10.80 -5.22 -25.23
N ASP A 343 -10.48 -3.97 -25.51
CA ASP A 343 -11.12 -3.26 -26.62
C ASP A 343 -10.45 -3.66 -27.95
N SER A 344 -11.22 -3.71 -29.04
CA SER A 344 -10.76 -4.22 -30.34
C SER A 344 -9.63 -3.41 -31.00
N ASP A 345 -9.30 -2.24 -30.45
CA ASP A 345 -8.24 -1.33 -30.87
C ASP A 345 -7.07 -1.27 -29.87
N GLU A 346 -7.02 -2.19 -28.90
CA GLU A 346 -5.96 -2.32 -27.90
C GLU A 346 -5.01 -3.49 -28.23
N VAL A 347 -3.70 -3.23 -28.14
CA VAL A 347 -2.63 -4.24 -28.30
C VAL A 347 -1.75 -4.20 -27.04
N PHE A 348 -1.85 -5.24 -26.21
CA PHE A 348 -1.10 -5.37 -24.96
C PHE A 348 0.33 -5.85 -25.21
N GLU A 349 1.32 -5.18 -24.62
CA GLU A 349 2.71 -5.63 -24.60
C GLU A 349 2.97 -6.56 -23.41
N MET A 350 2.34 -7.74 -23.45
CA MET A 350 2.38 -8.75 -22.39
C MET A 350 2.49 -10.15 -22.98
N ASP A 351 3.27 -11.02 -22.34
CA ASP A 351 3.37 -12.43 -22.67
C ASP A 351 2.74 -13.31 -21.57
N ARG A 352 2.71 -14.62 -21.82
CA ARG A 352 2.15 -15.61 -20.89
C ARG A 352 2.89 -15.65 -19.55
N GLU A 353 4.22 -15.55 -19.53
CA GLU A 353 5.00 -15.61 -18.29
C GLU A 353 4.67 -14.41 -17.38
N ARG A 354 4.60 -13.22 -17.98
CA ARG A 354 4.24 -12.01 -17.26
C ARG A 354 2.79 -12.02 -16.80
N ALA A 355 1.85 -12.49 -17.63
CA ALA A 355 0.45 -12.64 -17.21
C ALA A 355 0.31 -13.61 -16.03
N GLN A 356 1.04 -14.74 -16.04
CA GLN A 356 1.04 -15.70 -14.93
C GLN A 356 1.59 -15.08 -13.65
N THR A 357 2.74 -14.37 -13.74
CA THR A 357 3.33 -13.64 -12.60
C THR A 357 2.33 -12.66 -11.97
N LEU A 358 1.61 -11.92 -12.80
CA LEU A 358 0.61 -10.95 -12.36
C LEU A 358 -0.63 -11.60 -11.72
N MET A 359 -1.05 -12.79 -12.19
CA MET A 359 -2.15 -13.54 -11.57
C MET A 359 -1.77 -14.22 -10.26
N THR A 360 -0.46 -14.37 -10.00
CA THR A 360 0.08 -15.05 -8.82
C THR A 360 0.83 -14.11 -7.87
N LEU A 361 0.58 -12.78 -7.94
CA LEU A 361 1.18 -11.79 -7.02
C LEU A 361 1.01 -12.20 -5.55
N ASN A 362 2.06 -12.01 -4.74
CA ASN A 362 2.10 -12.53 -3.37
C ASN A 362 1.02 -11.97 -2.44
N ASP A 363 0.53 -10.75 -2.70
CA ASP A 363 -0.57 -10.14 -1.95
C ASP A 363 -1.93 -10.77 -2.37
N PRO A 364 -2.60 -11.53 -1.48
CA PRO A 364 -3.88 -12.15 -1.81
C PRO A 364 -5.05 -11.15 -1.92
N HIS A 365 -4.87 -9.92 -1.46
CA HIS A 365 -5.88 -8.86 -1.57
C HIS A 365 -5.91 -8.22 -2.96
N VAL A 366 -4.85 -8.37 -3.78
CA VAL A 366 -4.85 -7.85 -5.15
C VAL A 366 -5.76 -8.69 -6.02
N LYS A 367 -6.89 -8.10 -6.44
CA LYS A 367 -7.90 -8.73 -7.30
C LYS A 367 -8.03 -8.05 -8.66
N VAL A 368 -7.38 -6.89 -8.86
CA VAL A 368 -7.54 -6.07 -10.06
C VAL A 368 -6.22 -5.47 -10.49
N LEU A 369 -5.96 -5.50 -11.79
CA LEU A 369 -4.76 -4.99 -12.43
C LEU A 369 -5.09 -3.92 -13.48
N GLY A 370 -4.33 -2.83 -13.42
CA GLY A 370 -4.40 -1.70 -14.32
C GLY A 370 -3.21 -1.60 -15.27
N PHE A 371 -3.44 -0.95 -16.41
CA PHE A 371 -2.53 -0.89 -17.54
C PHE A 371 -2.41 0.53 -18.07
N HIS A 372 -1.30 0.84 -18.76
CA HIS A 372 -1.00 2.17 -19.29
C HIS A 372 -1.20 2.25 -20.80
N TRP A 373 -2.01 3.20 -21.26
CA TRP A 373 -2.27 3.38 -22.68
C TRP A 373 -1.32 4.39 -23.34
N TYR A 374 -0.89 4.03 -24.54
CA TYR A 374 -0.20 4.89 -25.47
C TYR A 374 -1.11 5.09 -26.67
N THR A 375 -1.81 6.23 -26.69
CA THR A 375 -2.79 6.56 -27.74
C THR A 375 -2.10 7.15 -28.95
N PHE A 376 -2.04 6.36 -30.03
CA PHE A 376 -1.37 6.75 -31.26
C PHE A 376 -2.13 7.82 -32.02
N TRP A 377 -1.38 8.70 -32.69
CA TRP A 377 -1.93 9.86 -33.39
C TRP A 377 -1.57 9.91 -34.88
N ASP A 378 -0.82 8.92 -35.35
CA ASP A 378 -0.41 8.71 -36.74
C ASP A 378 -0.63 7.25 -37.18
N ALA A 379 -0.95 7.04 -38.46
CA ALA A 379 -1.26 5.72 -39.02
C ALA A 379 -0.08 4.73 -39.05
N GLU A 380 1.15 5.24 -38.98
CA GLU A 380 2.36 4.40 -38.91
C GLU A 380 2.68 3.97 -37.46
N HIS A 381 1.91 4.47 -36.49
CA HIS A 381 2.07 4.22 -35.06
C HIS A 381 3.47 4.56 -34.55
N HIS A 382 4.03 5.67 -35.02
CA HIS A 382 5.31 6.19 -34.55
C HIS A 382 5.16 7.19 -33.40
N TRP A 383 4.00 7.82 -33.27
CA TRP A 383 3.77 8.95 -32.37
C TRP A 383 2.50 8.76 -31.55
N TYR A 384 2.64 8.95 -30.23
CA TYR A 384 1.51 8.94 -29.31
C TYR A 384 1.32 10.31 -28.68
N ARG A 385 0.10 10.57 -28.22
CA ARG A 385 -0.26 11.83 -27.58
C ARG A 385 0.14 11.84 -26.11
N ALA A 386 0.95 12.83 -25.72
CA ALA A 386 1.56 12.94 -24.40
C ALA A 386 0.98 14.09 -23.54
N ASP A 387 0.02 14.85 -24.06
CA ASP A 387 -0.69 15.91 -23.34
C ASP A 387 -2.07 15.50 -22.81
N GLY A 388 -2.57 16.27 -21.85
CA GLY A 388 -3.92 16.15 -21.30
C GLY A 388 -4.23 14.76 -20.75
N ILE A 389 -5.45 14.30 -20.99
CA ILE A 389 -5.93 12.98 -20.54
C ILE A 389 -5.16 11.83 -21.20
N PHE A 390 -4.67 12.01 -22.43
CA PHE A 390 -3.96 10.97 -23.19
C PHE A 390 -2.54 10.74 -22.67
N GLY A 391 -1.90 11.80 -22.15
CA GLY A 391 -0.59 11.68 -21.54
C GLY A 391 -0.56 10.68 -20.39
N ASN A 392 -1.58 10.71 -19.52
CA ASN A 392 -1.71 9.90 -18.29
C ASN A 392 -2.75 8.78 -18.37
N MET A 393 -3.17 8.38 -19.56
CA MET A 393 -4.26 7.42 -19.71
C MET A 393 -3.85 6.04 -19.15
N ALA A 394 -4.54 5.61 -18.11
CA ALA A 394 -4.39 4.29 -17.50
C ALA A 394 -5.71 3.84 -16.90
N GLY A 395 -5.86 2.53 -16.68
CA GLY A 395 -7.13 2.00 -16.19
C GLY A 395 -7.12 0.50 -16.02
N TYR A 396 -8.12 0.04 -15.27
CA TYR A 396 -8.25 -1.35 -14.87
C TYR A 396 -8.92 -2.17 -15.98
N ARG A 397 -8.33 -3.32 -16.30
CA ARG A 397 -8.80 -4.23 -17.37
C ARG A 397 -8.84 -5.69 -16.95
N MET A 398 -7.98 -6.10 -16.03
CA MET A 398 -7.82 -7.49 -15.63
C MET A 398 -8.22 -7.69 -14.18
N TYR A 399 -9.04 -8.68 -13.87
CA TYR A 399 -9.61 -8.87 -12.55
C TYR A 399 -9.90 -10.35 -12.22
N ARG A 400 -9.91 -10.67 -10.93
CA ARG A 400 -10.28 -11.99 -10.41
C ARG A 400 -11.77 -12.25 -10.66
N TYR A 401 -12.09 -13.37 -11.27
CA TYR A 401 -13.49 -13.78 -11.42
C TYR A 401 -14.08 -14.19 -10.07
N GLN A 402 -15.29 -13.71 -9.77
CA GLN A 402 -16.11 -14.22 -8.67
C GLN A 402 -17.53 -14.49 -9.20
N PRO A 403 -18.21 -15.54 -8.71
CA PRO A 403 -19.60 -15.80 -9.06
C PRO A 403 -20.49 -14.59 -8.73
N ASN A 404 -21.50 -14.35 -9.58
CA ASN A 404 -22.50 -13.29 -9.41
C ASN A 404 -21.98 -11.83 -9.49
N GLN A 405 -20.72 -11.61 -9.87
CA GLN A 405 -20.23 -10.27 -10.18
C GLN A 405 -21.01 -9.63 -11.33
N ARG A 406 -21.20 -8.32 -11.25
CA ARG A 406 -21.83 -7.51 -12.30
C ARG A 406 -21.11 -6.20 -12.50
N ILE A 407 -21.15 -5.72 -13.74
CA ILE A 407 -20.73 -4.36 -14.09
C ILE A 407 -21.97 -3.46 -13.94
N VAL A 408 -21.91 -2.54 -12.96
CA VAL A 408 -23.09 -1.80 -12.48
C VAL A 408 -23.08 -0.31 -12.78
N ASP A 409 -21.90 0.28 -12.94
CA ASP A 409 -21.73 1.72 -13.17
C ASP A 409 -22.14 2.11 -14.59
N GLY A 410 -22.26 3.42 -14.86
CA GLY A 410 -22.63 3.97 -16.17
C GLY A 410 -23.84 4.90 -16.14
N THR A 411 -24.07 5.63 -17.24
CA THR A 411 -25.23 6.50 -17.41
C THR A 411 -26.53 5.67 -17.45
N PRO A 412 -27.73 6.28 -17.26
CA PRO A 412 -29.00 5.56 -17.40
C PRO A 412 -29.15 4.81 -18.74
N GLU A 413 -28.52 5.33 -19.79
CA GLU A 413 -28.46 4.76 -21.15
C GLU A 413 -27.41 3.62 -21.28
N GLY A 414 -26.72 3.26 -20.20
CA GLY A 414 -25.74 2.19 -20.17
C GLY A 414 -24.37 2.57 -20.74
N LEU A 415 -24.06 3.86 -20.93
CA LEU A 415 -22.75 4.35 -21.37
C LEU A 415 -21.76 4.45 -20.21
N HIS A 416 -20.45 4.40 -20.50
CA HIS A 416 -19.38 4.64 -19.52
C HIS A 416 -19.43 3.69 -18.31
N CYS A 417 -19.84 2.44 -18.54
CA CYS A 417 -20.16 1.48 -17.49
C CYS A 417 -18.95 0.84 -16.78
N GLY A 418 -17.74 1.37 -16.99
CA GLY A 418 -16.50 0.79 -16.48
C GLY A 418 -16.11 -0.51 -17.21
N ASN A 419 -14.87 -0.93 -17.02
CA ASN A 419 -14.32 -2.12 -17.71
C ASN A 419 -14.24 -3.35 -16.80
N ILE A 420 -14.52 -3.19 -15.51
CA ILE A 420 -14.39 -4.23 -14.50
C ILE A 420 -15.59 -4.20 -13.55
N PRO A 421 -15.92 -5.32 -12.88
CA PRO A 421 -16.80 -5.31 -11.73
C PRO A 421 -16.30 -4.41 -10.59
N GLN A 422 -17.13 -4.17 -9.59
CA GLN A 422 -16.74 -3.31 -8.46
C GLN A 422 -15.83 -4.06 -7.48
N PHE A 423 -14.63 -3.51 -7.26
CA PHE A 423 -13.66 -3.96 -6.25
C PHE A 423 -13.18 -2.79 -5.38
N ALA A 424 -12.61 -3.09 -4.22
CA ALA A 424 -11.97 -2.11 -3.35
C ALA A 424 -10.87 -1.35 -4.09
N GLU A 425 -10.61 -0.12 -3.69
CA GLU A 425 -9.39 0.57 -4.10
C GLU A 425 -8.13 -0.18 -3.62
N GLY A 426 -8.15 -0.69 -2.38
CA GLY A 426 -7.05 -1.50 -1.82
C GLY A 426 -6.77 -2.81 -2.57
N ALA A 427 -7.71 -3.32 -3.36
CA ALA A 427 -7.58 -4.54 -4.14
C ALA A 427 -7.00 -4.30 -5.55
N ARG A 428 -6.73 -3.04 -5.91
CA ARG A 428 -6.27 -2.62 -7.24
C ARG A 428 -4.78 -2.32 -7.23
N ARG A 429 -4.07 -2.74 -8.27
CA ARG A 429 -2.67 -2.37 -8.53
C ARG A 429 -2.50 -1.99 -10.00
N PHE A 430 -1.68 -0.99 -10.32
CA PHE A 430 -1.24 -0.81 -11.70
C PHE A 430 -0.02 -1.68 -11.98
N THR A 431 0.23 -1.89 -13.26
CA THR A 431 1.38 -2.66 -13.75
C THR A 431 2.23 -1.77 -14.62
N ASN A 432 3.44 -2.22 -14.96
CA ASN A 432 4.29 -1.59 -15.96
C ASN A 432 3.97 -2.02 -17.41
N ILE A 433 2.83 -2.67 -17.63
CA ILE A 433 2.42 -3.15 -18.95
C ILE A 433 1.85 -2.00 -19.77
N ARG A 434 2.36 -1.87 -21.00
CA ARG A 434 1.93 -0.88 -21.99
C ARG A 434 0.86 -1.46 -22.90
N VAL A 435 -0.13 -0.64 -23.22
CA VAL A 435 -1.19 -0.95 -24.17
C VAL A 435 -1.12 0.06 -25.30
N ARG A 436 -0.86 -0.42 -26.51
CA ARG A 436 -0.93 0.40 -27.71
C ARG A 436 -2.39 0.59 -28.08
N HIS A 437 -2.84 1.84 -28.15
CA HIS A 437 -4.23 2.19 -28.40
C HIS A 437 -4.36 2.80 -29.79
N LEU A 438 -4.88 2.01 -30.72
CA LEU A 438 -4.77 2.27 -32.16
C LEU A 438 -5.97 3.02 -32.73
N GLY A 439 -7.11 3.07 -32.03
CA GLY A 439 -8.35 3.62 -32.57
C GLY A 439 -8.40 5.15 -32.74
N TYR A 440 -7.28 5.84 -32.58
CA TYR A 440 -7.12 7.29 -32.70
C TYR A 440 -6.03 7.68 -33.70
N ASP A 441 -5.38 6.69 -34.33
CA ASP A 441 -4.22 6.86 -35.20
C ASP A 441 -4.51 7.74 -36.43
N ARG A 442 -5.73 7.66 -36.97
CA ARG A 442 -6.19 8.38 -38.16
C ARG A 442 -7.27 9.40 -37.81
N GLU A 443 -7.20 10.56 -38.43
CA GLU A 443 -8.17 11.64 -38.21
C GLU A 443 -9.62 11.23 -38.50
N VAL A 444 -9.83 10.40 -39.53
CA VAL A 444 -11.17 9.89 -39.88
C VAL A 444 -11.80 9.10 -38.72
N LEU A 445 -11.02 8.29 -38.01
CA LEU A 445 -11.49 7.53 -36.85
C LEU A 445 -11.79 8.45 -35.67
N ARG A 446 -10.91 9.42 -35.41
CA ARG A 446 -11.10 10.42 -34.36
C ARG A 446 -12.38 11.23 -34.57
N ARG A 447 -12.65 11.66 -35.81
CA ARG A 447 -13.88 12.37 -36.18
C ARG A 447 -15.12 11.47 -36.07
N ALA A 448 -15.02 10.20 -36.44
CA ALA A 448 -16.11 9.24 -36.27
C ALA A 448 -16.47 9.04 -34.79
N LYS A 449 -15.47 8.82 -33.92
CA LYS A 449 -15.65 8.73 -32.46
C LYS A 449 -16.25 10.03 -31.89
N TYR A 450 -15.75 11.19 -32.32
CA TYR A 450 -16.29 12.50 -31.92
C TYR A 450 -17.77 12.65 -32.26
N THR A 451 -18.17 12.35 -33.50
CA THR A 451 -19.57 12.42 -33.93
C THR A 451 -20.44 11.43 -33.16
N PHE A 452 -19.96 10.20 -32.96
CA PHE A 452 -20.67 9.17 -32.19
C PHE A 452 -20.96 9.65 -30.76
N TYR A 453 -19.93 10.02 -30.01
CA TYR A 453 -20.09 10.44 -28.61
C TYR A 453 -20.98 11.68 -28.47
N ARG A 454 -20.86 12.67 -29.36
CA ARG A 454 -21.76 13.84 -29.36
C ARG A 454 -23.22 13.52 -29.64
N THR A 455 -23.49 12.40 -30.30
CA THR A 455 -24.85 11.97 -30.65
C THR A 455 -25.47 11.14 -29.53
N VAL A 456 -24.66 10.27 -28.92
CA VAL A 456 -25.12 9.24 -27.98
C VAL A 456 -25.04 9.71 -26.54
N ASP A 457 -23.99 10.45 -26.16
CA ASP A 457 -23.82 11.00 -24.82
C ASP A 457 -24.42 12.41 -24.74
N LYS A 458 -25.65 12.50 -24.23
CA LYS A 458 -26.42 13.75 -24.15
C LYS A 458 -25.98 14.65 -23.00
N ASN A 459 -25.33 14.10 -21.97
CA ASN A 459 -24.91 14.81 -20.76
C ASN A 459 -23.52 14.30 -20.33
N PRO A 460 -22.45 14.68 -21.04
CA PRO A 460 -21.11 14.21 -20.72
C PRO A 460 -20.69 14.67 -19.32
N ASP A 461 -20.41 13.70 -18.45
CA ASP A 461 -19.91 13.95 -17.10
C ASP A 461 -18.39 14.17 -17.16
N ALA A 462 -17.95 15.37 -16.79
CA ALA A 462 -16.53 15.72 -16.77
C ALA A 462 -15.68 14.78 -15.88
N ALA A 463 -16.28 14.16 -14.85
CA ALA A 463 -15.61 13.17 -14.01
C ALA A 463 -15.36 11.84 -14.73
N LEU A 464 -16.23 11.46 -15.69
CA LEU A 464 -16.11 10.21 -16.45
C LEU A 464 -15.30 10.39 -17.73
N VAL A 465 -15.44 11.53 -18.41
CA VAL A 465 -14.85 11.77 -19.74
C VAL A 465 -13.70 12.77 -19.74
N GLY A 466 -13.35 13.32 -18.57
CA GLY A 466 -12.24 14.24 -18.36
C GLY A 466 -12.46 15.66 -18.90
N ASN A 467 -13.66 15.96 -19.43
CA ASN A 467 -14.04 17.26 -19.98
C ASN A 467 -15.58 17.34 -20.10
N THR A 468 -16.17 18.53 -20.20
CA THR A 468 -17.61 18.68 -20.54
C THR A 468 -17.90 18.52 -22.04
N THR A 469 -16.86 18.27 -22.85
CA THR A 469 -16.95 18.09 -24.31
C THR A 469 -15.97 17.04 -24.83
N TYR A 470 -16.25 16.49 -26.02
CA TYR A 470 -15.36 15.56 -26.72
C TYR A 470 -14.33 16.23 -27.64
N ASN A 471 -14.13 17.56 -27.54
CA ASN A 471 -13.25 18.31 -28.45
C ASN A 471 -11.79 17.87 -28.39
N HIS A 472 -11.37 17.27 -27.28
CA HIS A 472 -10.04 16.69 -27.14
C HIS A 472 -9.76 15.61 -28.19
N LEU A 473 -10.78 14.95 -28.75
CA LEU A 473 -10.62 13.96 -29.83
C LEU A 473 -10.16 14.55 -31.16
N ILE A 474 -10.46 15.82 -31.40
CA ILE A 474 -10.23 16.52 -32.68
C ILE A 474 -9.37 17.78 -32.49
N SER A 475 -8.57 17.82 -31.42
CA SER A 475 -7.70 18.97 -31.12
C SER A 475 -6.63 19.14 -32.20
N ASP A 476 -6.49 20.36 -32.70
CA ASP A 476 -5.44 20.72 -33.66
C ASP A 476 -4.08 20.96 -32.96
N THR A 477 -4.11 21.29 -31.67
CA THR A 477 -2.90 21.46 -30.84
C THR A 477 -2.72 20.23 -29.95
N VAL A 478 -1.66 19.46 -30.22
CA VAL A 478 -1.31 18.24 -29.47
C VAL A 478 0.19 18.18 -29.22
N THR A 479 0.59 17.56 -28.11
CA THR A 479 2.01 17.26 -27.85
C THR A 479 2.24 15.80 -28.16
N LEU A 480 2.98 15.53 -29.23
CA LEU A 480 3.33 14.17 -29.62
C LEU A 480 4.69 13.76 -29.09
N ARG A 481 4.81 12.50 -28.69
CA ARG A 481 6.09 11.85 -28.36
C ARG A 481 6.26 10.63 -29.24
N ARG A 482 7.50 10.36 -29.62
CA ARG A 482 7.83 9.19 -30.42
C ARG A 482 7.70 7.94 -29.55
N TYR A 483 7.00 6.93 -30.04
CA TYR A 483 6.92 5.64 -29.38
C TYR A 483 8.25 4.90 -29.51
N GLN A 484 8.72 4.34 -28.40
CA GLN A 484 9.97 3.58 -28.34
C GLN A 484 9.75 2.17 -27.81
N LYS A 485 10.69 1.28 -28.11
CA LYS A 485 10.72 -0.05 -27.52
C LYS A 485 10.81 0.09 -25.99
N ARG A 486 10.01 -0.71 -25.29
CA ARG A 486 9.99 -0.73 -23.83
C ARG A 486 11.39 -0.99 -23.28
N HIS A 487 11.81 -0.17 -22.34
CA HIS A 487 12.96 -0.46 -21.49
C HIS A 487 12.46 -1.09 -20.19
N GLY A 488 12.98 -2.27 -19.83
CA GLY A 488 12.62 -2.93 -18.57
C GLY A 488 13.24 -2.25 -17.36
N LEU A 489 12.77 -2.64 -16.17
CA LEU A 489 13.20 -2.09 -14.89
C LEU A 489 13.61 -3.19 -13.90
N SER A 490 14.85 -3.12 -13.39
CA SER A 490 15.35 -3.94 -12.28
C SER A 490 15.28 -3.16 -10.98
N LEU A 491 14.58 -3.69 -9.97
CA LEU A 491 14.63 -3.19 -8.60
C LEU A 491 15.80 -3.81 -7.86
N CYS A 492 16.74 -2.98 -7.39
CA CYS A 492 17.92 -3.43 -6.65
C CYS A 492 17.83 -3.02 -5.19
N LEU A 493 17.98 -3.99 -4.30
CA LEU A 493 17.83 -3.84 -2.85
C LEU A 493 19.04 -4.44 -2.15
N ILE A 494 19.48 -3.78 -1.07
CA ILE A 494 20.29 -4.40 -0.03
C ILE A 494 19.42 -4.53 1.22
N THR A 495 19.58 -5.62 1.97
CA THR A 495 18.76 -5.85 3.16
C THR A 495 19.53 -6.47 4.32
N LYS A 496 19.06 -6.18 5.54
CA LYS A 496 19.52 -6.80 6.79
C LYS A 496 18.46 -6.64 7.87
N ASN A 497 17.81 -7.73 8.25
CA ASN A 497 16.79 -7.73 9.31
C ASN A 497 15.63 -6.74 9.06
N GLU A 498 15.11 -6.73 7.83
CA GLU A 498 14.03 -5.86 7.37
C GLU A 498 12.72 -6.64 7.14
N GLY A 499 12.55 -7.82 7.73
CA GLY A 499 11.38 -8.69 7.50
C GLY A 499 10.04 -7.99 7.80
N GLU A 500 10.04 -7.03 8.73
CA GLU A 500 8.88 -6.19 9.07
C GLU A 500 8.36 -5.38 7.86
N TYR A 501 9.27 -4.77 7.09
CA TYR A 501 8.96 -3.84 6.00
C TYR A 501 9.01 -4.50 4.62
N LEU A 502 9.91 -5.48 4.45
CA LEU A 502 10.25 -6.05 3.14
C LEU A 502 9.06 -6.65 2.41
N GLU A 503 8.18 -7.39 3.10
CA GLU A 503 7.05 -8.03 2.41
C GLU A 503 6.04 -6.99 1.91
N ALA A 504 5.75 -5.95 2.70
CA ALA A 504 4.85 -4.88 2.27
C ALA A 504 5.43 -4.10 1.09
N PHE A 505 6.72 -3.76 1.19
CA PHE A 505 7.47 -3.12 0.12
C PHE A 505 7.42 -3.94 -1.18
N LEU A 506 7.82 -5.22 -1.14
CA LEU A 506 7.88 -6.05 -2.34
C LEU A 506 6.48 -6.33 -2.94
N ASN A 507 5.42 -6.43 -2.12
CA ASN A 507 4.06 -6.56 -2.62
C ASN A 507 3.61 -5.35 -3.45
N GLU A 508 4.01 -4.12 -3.07
CA GLU A 508 3.72 -2.93 -3.86
C GLU A 508 4.52 -2.92 -5.17
N TRP A 509 5.80 -3.32 -5.14
CA TRP A 509 6.69 -3.24 -6.30
C TRP A 509 6.54 -4.36 -7.33
N GLN A 510 6.15 -5.57 -6.92
CA GLN A 510 6.18 -6.78 -7.78
C GLN A 510 5.40 -6.61 -9.09
N ALA A 511 4.30 -5.83 -9.09
CA ALA A 511 3.50 -5.55 -10.29
C ALA A 511 4.14 -4.54 -11.26
N TYR A 512 5.07 -3.70 -10.79
CA TYR A 512 5.65 -2.57 -11.54
C TYR A 512 7.07 -2.81 -12.05
N VAL A 513 7.74 -3.86 -11.58
CA VAL A 513 9.13 -4.14 -11.96
C VAL A 513 9.19 -5.44 -12.76
N ASP A 514 10.21 -5.55 -13.61
CA ASP A 514 10.44 -6.74 -14.44
C ASP A 514 11.38 -7.72 -13.74
N GLU A 515 12.18 -7.23 -12.80
CA GLU A 515 13.17 -8.00 -12.08
C GLU A 515 13.37 -7.42 -10.68
N ILE A 516 13.55 -8.27 -9.68
CA ILE A 516 13.90 -7.90 -8.31
C ILE A 516 15.23 -8.58 -7.97
N CYS A 517 16.24 -7.79 -7.63
CA CYS A 517 17.58 -8.21 -7.24
C CYS A 517 17.82 -7.86 -5.77
N ILE A 518 18.09 -8.86 -4.93
CA ILE A 518 18.26 -8.65 -3.48
C ILE A 518 19.64 -9.15 -3.06
N VAL A 519 20.41 -8.29 -2.39
CA VAL A 519 21.60 -8.69 -1.65
C VAL A 519 21.30 -8.67 -0.16
N ASP A 520 21.29 -9.85 0.44
CA ASP A 520 21.21 -9.98 1.89
C ASP A 520 22.59 -9.84 2.52
N THR A 521 22.70 -8.91 3.45
CA THR A 521 23.97 -8.55 4.08
C THR A 521 24.22 -9.23 5.43
N GLY A 522 23.51 -10.34 5.67
CA GLY A 522 23.60 -11.15 6.88
C GLY A 522 22.39 -10.99 7.80
N SER A 523 21.18 -11.16 7.26
CA SER A 523 19.97 -11.23 8.08
C SER A 523 19.97 -12.45 8.99
N THR A 524 19.36 -12.30 10.15
CA THR A 524 19.16 -13.30 11.20
C THR A 524 17.69 -13.51 11.54
N ASP A 525 16.80 -12.67 11.01
CA ASP A 525 15.35 -12.83 11.07
C ASP A 525 14.81 -13.52 9.80
N ASN A 526 13.50 -13.46 9.57
CA ASN A 526 12.82 -14.06 8.42
C ASN A 526 12.93 -13.26 7.11
N THR A 527 13.82 -12.25 7.02
CA THR A 527 14.01 -11.42 5.82
C THR A 527 14.26 -12.26 4.56
N LEU A 528 15.11 -13.28 4.66
CA LEU A 528 15.48 -14.15 3.54
C LEU A 528 14.33 -15.03 3.08
N ASP A 529 13.57 -15.58 4.03
CA ASP A 529 12.38 -16.37 3.72
C ASP A 529 11.37 -15.50 2.97
N ILE A 530 11.15 -14.26 3.42
CA ILE A 530 10.29 -13.30 2.72
C ILE A 530 10.82 -13.04 1.30
N ALA A 531 12.09 -12.68 1.14
CA ALA A 531 12.69 -12.36 -0.15
C ALA A 531 12.54 -13.49 -1.18
N ALA A 532 12.75 -14.74 -0.76
CA ALA A 532 12.67 -15.92 -1.61
C ALA A 532 11.28 -16.15 -2.22
N HIS A 533 10.23 -15.58 -1.63
CA HIS A 533 8.88 -15.64 -2.21
C HIS A 533 8.66 -14.69 -3.39
N PHE A 534 9.49 -13.65 -3.53
CA PHE A 534 9.31 -12.64 -4.58
C PHE A 534 10.28 -12.81 -5.74
N THR A 535 11.47 -13.36 -5.47
CA THR A 535 12.51 -13.52 -6.48
C THR A 535 13.45 -14.66 -6.13
N ASN A 536 13.96 -15.32 -7.15
CA ASN A 536 15.08 -16.25 -7.03
C ASN A 536 16.44 -15.56 -7.22
N ASN A 537 16.45 -14.27 -7.57
CA ASN A 537 17.67 -13.48 -7.77
C ASN A 537 18.11 -12.85 -6.44
N ILE A 538 18.59 -13.70 -5.53
CA ILE A 538 19.04 -13.34 -4.18
C ILE A 538 20.51 -13.76 -4.03
N GLN A 539 21.34 -12.84 -3.55
CA GLN A 539 22.73 -13.11 -3.22
C GLN A 539 22.99 -12.85 -1.74
N HIS A 540 23.71 -13.77 -1.08
CA HIS A 540 24.21 -13.56 0.28
C HIS A 540 25.59 -12.92 0.24
N PHE A 541 25.77 -11.86 1.02
CA PHE A 541 27.05 -11.17 1.18
C PHE A 541 27.26 -10.78 2.64
N ARG A 542 27.96 -11.62 3.40
CA ARG A 542 28.40 -11.23 4.75
C ARG A 542 29.52 -10.20 4.64
N MET A 543 29.21 -8.97 5.00
CA MET A 543 30.16 -7.86 4.96
C MET A 543 31.25 -8.04 6.04
N ASP A 544 32.49 -7.67 5.70
CA ASP A 544 33.60 -7.54 6.66
C ASP A 544 33.75 -6.06 7.05
N GLY A 545 33.03 -5.67 8.10
CA GLY A 545 32.74 -4.26 8.41
C GLY A 545 31.56 -3.73 7.59
N LEU A 546 31.37 -2.41 7.54
CA LEU A 546 30.30 -1.79 6.76
C LEU A 546 30.83 -1.56 5.34
N GLN A 547 30.32 -2.29 4.35
CA GLN A 547 30.75 -2.27 2.93
C GLN A 547 29.54 -2.12 2.02
N LEU A 548 28.81 -1.00 2.17
CA LEU A 548 27.53 -0.79 1.51
C LEU A 548 27.66 -0.60 -0.01
N ASP A 549 28.75 0.02 -0.47
CA ASP A 549 29.05 0.12 -1.90
C ASP A 549 29.20 -1.25 -2.55
N GLU A 550 29.93 -2.17 -1.93
CA GLU A 550 30.11 -3.53 -2.44
C GLU A 550 28.77 -4.27 -2.48
N ALA A 551 27.95 -4.15 -1.43
CA ALA A 551 26.61 -4.73 -1.40
C ALA A 551 25.71 -4.16 -2.52
N ARG A 552 25.68 -2.83 -2.71
CA ARG A 552 24.88 -2.19 -3.77
C ARG A 552 25.41 -2.51 -5.17
N ASN A 553 26.73 -2.59 -5.34
CA ASN A 553 27.34 -2.99 -6.61
C ASN A 553 27.07 -4.46 -6.96
N ARG A 554 27.01 -5.36 -5.97
CA ARG A 554 26.57 -6.75 -6.16
C ARG A 554 25.11 -6.79 -6.62
N ALA A 555 24.21 -6.03 -5.96
CA ALA A 555 22.81 -5.95 -6.34
C ALA A 555 22.65 -5.42 -7.78
N LYS A 556 23.36 -4.34 -8.12
CA LYS A 556 23.44 -3.82 -9.49
C LYS A 556 23.98 -4.85 -10.48
N GLY A 557 25.02 -5.59 -10.11
CA GLY A 557 25.63 -6.62 -10.97
C GLY A 557 24.68 -7.79 -11.30
N MET A 558 23.64 -7.98 -10.50
CA MET A 558 22.58 -8.97 -10.75
C MET A 558 21.52 -8.47 -11.74
N ALA A 559 21.41 -7.14 -11.93
CA ALA A 559 20.38 -6.53 -12.76
C ALA A 559 20.63 -6.71 -14.26
N ARG A 560 19.57 -7.12 -14.98
CA ARG A 560 19.61 -7.42 -16.42
C ARG A 560 18.88 -6.38 -17.26
N GLN A 561 18.05 -5.54 -16.63
CA GLN A 561 17.24 -4.57 -17.36
C GLN A 561 18.03 -3.29 -17.67
N PRO A 562 17.64 -2.51 -18.71
CA PRO A 562 18.31 -1.27 -19.08
C PRO A 562 18.26 -0.17 -18.01
N TRP A 563 17.27 -0.22 -17.12
CA TRP A 563 17.13 0.70 -16.00
C TRP A 563 17.22 -0.04 -14.68
N ILE A 564 17.88 0.59 -13.71
CA ILE A 564 17.95 0.14 -12.32
C ILE A 564 17.26 1.18 -11.45
N LEU A 565 16.34 0.72 -10.62
CA LEU A 565 15.79 1.47 -9.50
C LEU A 565 16.42 0.93 -8.22
N ALA A 566 17.24 1.73 -7.54
CA ALA A 566 17.80 1.42 -6.24
C ALA A 566 16.93 2.05 -5.16
N MET A 567 16.38 1.22 -4.27
CA MET A 567 15.48 1.65 -3.18
C MET A 567 15.86 0.89 -1.92
N ASP A 568 15.38 1.36 -0.77
CA ASP A 568 15.50 0.66 0.51
C ASP A 568 14.11 0.19 1.01
N PRO A 569 13.98 -0.92 1.77
CA PRO A 569 12.67 -1.47 2.18
C PRO A 569 11.81 -0.53 3.05
N ASP A 570 12.39 0.49 3.66
CA ASP A 570 11.71 1.53 4.46
C ASP A 570 11.43 2.83 3.68
N GLU A 571 11.56 2.78 2.35
CA GLU A 571 11.18 3.84 1.42
C GLU A 571 9.88 3.49 0.69
N VAL A 572 8.99 4.48 0.50
CA VAL A 572 7.75 4.32 -0.27
C VAL A 572 7.57 5.48 -1.25
N ILE A 573 6.90 5.19 -2.37
CA ILE A 573 6.49 6.18 -3.37
C ILE A 573 4.96 6.18 -3.43
N ASP A 574 4.37 7.35 -3.63
CA ASP A 574 2.93 7.49 -3.82
C ASP A 574 2.44 6.68 -5.03
N ARG A 575 1.28 6.01 -4.89
CA ARG A 575 0.73 5.14 -5.96
C ARG A 575 0.40 5.92 -7.23
N GLY A 576 -0.03 7.18 -7.12
CA GLY A 576 -0.22 8.06 -8.27
C GLY A 576 1.10 8.44 -8.94
N ALA A 577 2.17 8.58 -8.17
CA ALA A 577 3.51 8.83 -8.70
C ALA A 577 4.15 7.60 -9.39
N MET A 578 3.78 6.37 -8.99
CA MET A 578 4.22 5.15 -9.71
C MET A 578 3.85 5.18 -11.19
N MET A 579 2.72 5.78 -11.56
CA MET A 579 2.33 5.95 -12.96
C MET A 579 3.31 6.83 -13.77
N GLN A 580 3.98 7.77 -13.10
CA GLN A 580 4.93 8.67 -13.74
C GLN A 580 6.26 7.96 -14.02
N LEU A 581 6.63 6.99 -13.19
CA LEU A 581 7.87 6.21 -13.31
C LEU A 581 7.98 5.57 -14.69
N GLN A 582 6.89 5.00 -15.22
CA GLN A 582 6.88 4.35 -16.53
C GLN A 582 7.30 5.31 -17.67
N ARG A 583 6.96 6.61 -17.58
CA ARG A 583 7.39 7.59 -18.58
C ARG A 583 8.86 7.93 -18.50
N LEU A 584 9.44 7.90 -17.30
CA LEU A 584 10.87 8.12 -17.12
C LEU A 584 11.66 7.03 -17.85
N LEU A 585 11.14 5.80 -17.87
CA LEU A 585 11.78 4.67 -18.54
C LEU A 585 11.81 4.82 -20.08
N ASP A 586 10.83 5.52 -20.66
CA ASP A 586 10.70 5.73 -22.10
C ASP A 586 11.57 6.88 -22.63
N ASP A 587 12.18 7.70 -21.76
CA ASP A 587 13.06 8.80 -22.16
C ASP A 587 14.46 8.25 -22.52
N PRO A 588 14.90 8.36 -23.79
CA PRO A 588 16.19 7.83 -24.20
C PRO A 588 17.37 8.72 -23.74
N GLU A 589 17.13 9.96 -23.35
CA GLU A 589 18.18 10.97 -23.19
C GLU A 589 18.93 10.92 -21.85
N PRO A 590 18.27 10.83 -20.68
CA PRO A 590 18.97 10.88 -19.40
C PRO A 590 19.66 9.56 -19.08
N HIS A 591 20.82 9.70 -18.44
CA HIS A 591 21.56 8.61 -17.83
C HIS A 591 20.99 8.25 -16.46
N ALA A 592 20.40 9.23 -15.77
CA ALA A 592 19.86 9.06 -14.43
C ALA A 592 18.76 10.09 -14.09
N TYR A 593 17.94 9.73 -13.10
CA TYR A 593 16.95 10.60 -12.49
C TYR A 593 17.20 10.78 -11.00
N SER A 594 17.18 12.03 -10.56
CA SER A 594 17.19 12.40 -9.14
C SER A 594 15.76 12.47 -8.58
N PHE A 595 15.61 12.00 -7.35
CA PHE A 595 14.37 11.99 -6.58
C PHE A 595 14.52 12.90 -5.38
N GLU A 596 13.42 13.52 -4.99
CA GLU A 596 13.32 14.18 -3.70
C GLU A 596 12.98 13.13 -2.64
N VAL A 597 13.79 13.03 -1.61
CA VAL A 597 13.62 12.07 -0.51
C VAL A 597 13.22 12.84 0.74
N ALA A 598 11.98 12.66 1.19
CA ALA A 598 11.45 13.21 2.43
C ALA A 598 11.79 12.26 3.58
N ASN A 599 12.78 12.64 4.39
CA ASN A 599 13.25 11.86 5.54
C ASN A 599 12.42 12.23 6.77
N HIS A 600 11.52 11.33 7.18
CA HIS A 600 10.63 11.53 8.33
C HIS A 600 11.38 11.32 9.63
N GLN A 601 11.23 12.27 10.56
CA GLN A 601 11.86 12.25 11.88
C GLN A 601 10.79 12.32 12.97
N LYS A 602 11.14 11.90 14.18
CA LYS A 602 10.21 11.90 15.31
C LYS A 602 9.98 13.33 15.77
N ASP A 603 8.72 13.74 15.88
CA ASP A 603 8.27 15.04 16.38
C ASP A 603 8.62 16.29 15.52
N ASP A 604 9.28 16.11 14.36
CA ASP A 604 9.71 17.20 13.47
C ASP A 604 9.22 17.04 12.01
N PRO A 605 9.12 18.14 11.23
CA PRO A 605 8.84 18.06 9.79
C PRO A 605 9.90 17.24 9.03
N PRO A 606 9.54 16.63 7.87
CA PRO A 606 10.48 15.87 7.07
C PRO A 606 11.63 16.74 6.56
N VAL A 607 12.84 16.17 6.52
CA VAL A 607 13.99 16.81 5.86
C VAL A 607 14.13 16.28 4.45
N HIS A 608 14.16 17.19 3.49
CA HIS A 608 14.18 16.86 2.07
C HIS A 608 15.61 16.84 1.54
N THR A 609 15.99 15.72 0.91
CA THR A 609 17.28 15.56 0.21
C THR A 609 17.06 15.17 -1.24
N LEU A 610 18.06 15.38 -2.09
CA LEU A 610 18.06 14.88 -3.46
C LEU A 610 18.97 13.66 -3.57
N ALA A 611 18.48 12.58 -4.17
CA ALA A 611 19.24 11.36 -4.41
C ALA A 611 18.93 10.76 -5.77
N VAL A 612 19.95 10.25 -6.47
CA VAL A 612 19.76 9.49 -7.70
C VAL A 612 19.34 8.06 -7.36
N ARG A 613 18.11 7.71 -7.74
CA ARG A 613 17.50 6.40 -7.43
C ARG A 613 17.20 5.59 -8.69
N LEU A 614 17.01 6.23 -9.85
CA LEU A 614 16.78 5.57 -11.14
C LEU A 614 17.92 5.90 -12.10
N PHE A 615 18.61 4.91 -12.65
CA PHE A 615 19.73 5.13 -13.55
C PHE A 615 19.93 4.00 -14.56
N ARG A 616 20.62 4.31 -15.68
CA ARG A 616 20.93 3.34 -16.74
C ARG A 616 21.84 2.24 -16.23
N ASN A 617 21.56 1.00 -16.61
CA ASN A 617 22.40 -0.14 -16.29
C ASN A 617 23.62 -0.20 -17.21
N ILE A 618 24.62 0.64 -16.91
CA ILE A 618 25.90 0.69 -17.64
C ILE A 618 27.07 0.45 -16.69
N PRO A 619 28.20 -0.12 -17.16
CA PRO A 619 29.36 -0.42 -16.31
C PRO A 619 29.96 0.80 -15.60
N GLU A 620 29.90 1.98 -16.21
CA GLU A 620 30.49 3.23 -15.72
C GLU A 620 29.80 3.76 -14.46
N LEU A 621 28.53 3.38 -14.22
CA LEU A 621 27.79 3.72 -13.02
C LEU A 621 27.98 2.65 -11.96
N TYR A 622 28.73 2.97 -10.90
CA TYR A 622 28.96 2.07 -9.77
C TYR A 622 29.11 2.86 -8.47
N TYR A 623 28.70 2.24 -7.36
CA TYR A 623 28.80 2.83 -6.04
C TYR A 623 30.26 2.85 -5.58
N THR A 624 30.64 3.88 -4.83
CA THR A 624 31.98 4.03 -4.28
C THR A 624 31.88 4.42 -2.82
N ARG A 625 32.87 3.95 -2.05
CA ARG A 625 33.07 4.17 -0.61
C ARG A 625 32.19 3.26 0.24
N PRO A 626 32.72 2.70 1.34
CA PRO A 626 32.01 1.74 2.17
C PRO A 626 30.74 2.28 2.84
N VAL A 627 30.67 3.61 3.02
CA VAL A 627 29.55 4.36 3.59
C VAL A 627 29.35 5.67 2.85
N HIS A 628 28.13 6.20 2.92
CA HIS A 628 27.71 7.34 2.09
C HIS A 628 27.90 7.03 0.60
N GLU A 629 27.64 5.77 0.26
CA GLU A 629 27.79 5.21 -1.06
C GLU A 629 26.73 5.80 -1.98
N THR A 630 27.20 6.59 -2.94
CA THR A 630 26.34 7.35 -3.86
C THR A 630 26.73 7.00 -5.29
N ILE A 631 25.74 6.86 -6.16
CA ILE A 631 25.95 6.60 -7.59
C ILE A 631 26.35 7.89 -8.32
N GLU A 632 26.03 9.04 -7.71
CA GLU A 632 26.28 10.39 -8.18
C GLU A 632 27.75 10.64 -8.48
N GLN A 633 28.65 10.05 -7.68
CA GLN A 633 30.09 10.19 -7.87
C GLN A 633 30.58 9.55 -9.18
N ALA A 634 29.93 8.48 -9.62
CA ALA A 634 30.22 7.85 -10.89
C ALA A 634 29.69 8.67 -12.09
N LEU A 635 28.60 9.43 -11.90
CA LEU A 635 28.03 10.27 -12.96
C LEU A 635 29.03 11.32 -13.47
N TYR A 636 29.85 11.91 -12.58
CA TYR A 636 30.86 12.90 -12.98
C TYR A 636 31.96 12.35 -13.90
N ARG A 637 32.06 11.02 -14.03
CA ARG A 637 33.05 10.35 -14.89
C ARG A 637 32.54 10.09 -16.29
N ILE A 638 31.24 10.27 -16.53
CA ILE A 638 30.61 10.06 -17.82
C ILE A 638 30.65 11.37 -18.63
N PRO A 639 31.27 11.38 -19.82
CA PRO A 639 31.19 12.53 -20.73
C PRO A 639 29.73 12.86 -21.07
N ASP A 640 29.38 14.14 -21.07
CA ASP A 640 28.03 14.62 -21.42
C ASP A 640 26.89 13.99 -20.58
N VAL A 641 27.19 13.66 -19.30
CA VAL A 641 26.22 13.07 -18.39
C VAL A 641 24.95 13.94 -18.28
N THR A 642 23.81 13.28 -18.41
CA THR A 642 22.50 13.94 -18.31
C THR A 642 21.73 13.35 -17.14
N VAL A 643 21.46 14.18 -16.14
CA VAL A 643 20.63 13.85 -14.97
C VAL A 643 19.41 14.76 -14.98
N ARG A 644 18.21 14.20 -14.81
CA ARG A 644 16.95 14.96 -14.77
C ARG A 644 16.23 14.76 -13.44
N PRO A 645 15.49 15.75 -12.91
CA PRO A 645 14.59 15.51 -11.80
C PRO A 645 13.48 14.53 -12.24
N SER A 646 13.13 13.57 -11.39
CA SER A 646 12.06 12.60 -11.66
C SER A 646 10.66 13.23 -11.55
N GLY A 647 10.52 14.27 -10.70
CA GLY A 647 9.21 14.79 -10.29
C GLY A 647 8.48 13.88 -9.28
N ILE A 648 9.14 12.83 -8.80
CA ILE A 648 8.59 11.84 -7.87
C ILE A 648 9.28 11.99 -6.52
N ALA A 649 8.48 12.08 -5.46
CA ALA A 649 8.96 12.11 -4.09
C ALA A 649 8.97 10.71 -3.45
N ILE A 650 10.04 10.39 -2.72
CA ILE A 650 10.19 9.19 -1.90
C ILE A 650 9.98 9.58 -0.44
N GLN A 651 9.13 8.84 0.27
CA GLN A 651 8.99 8.97 1.72
C GLN A 651 9.88 7.93 2.39
N HIS A 652 10.80 8.38 3.25
CA HIS A 652 11.76 7.51 3.92
C HIS A 652 11.52 7.53 5.44
N TYR A 653 11.21 6.35 6.00
CA TYR A 653 10.81 6.18 7.40
C TYR A 653 11.89 5.57 8.30
N GLY A 654 13.11 5.38 7.79
CA GLY A 654 14.19 4.72 8.53
C GLY A 654 14.56 5.39 9.86
N PHE A 655 14.32 6.70 10.02
CA PHE A 655 14.59 7.46 11.25
C PHE A 655 13.44 7.42 12.28
N LEU A 656 12.31 6.78 11.97
CA LEU A 656 11.24 6.52 12.94
C LEU A 656 11.39 5.18 13.67
N LYS A 657 12.42 4.38 13.31
CA LYS A 657 12.79 3.15 14.01
C LYS A 657 13.28 3.50 15.44
N SER A 658 13.25 2.53 16.36
CA SER A 658 13.62 2.73 17.78
C SER A 658 14.95 3.48 17.96
N ASP A 659 15.02 4.42 18.92
CA ASP A 659 16.20 5.25 19.20
C ASP A 659 17.51 4.45 19.28
N GLN A 660 17.48 3.25 19.87
CA GLN A 660 18.64 2.36 19.95
C GLN A 660 19.15 1.87 18.58
N ARG A 661 18.24 1.53 17.65
CA ARG A 661 18.58 1.12 16.27
C ARG A 661 19.16 2.28 15.48
N VAL A 662 18.57 3.47 15.61
CA VAL A 662 19.07 4.69 14.96
C VAL A 662 20.48 4.99 15.44
N GLN A 663 20.72 4.95 16.76
CA GLN A 663 22.03 5.24 17.32
C GLN A 663 23.10 4.22 16.89
N ALA A 664 22.78 2.92 16.93
CA ALA A 664 23.69 1.88 16.46
C ALA A 664 24.05 2.04 14.97
N LYS A 665 23.10 2.50 14.13
CA LYS A 665 23.35 2.82 12.72
C LYS A 665 24.31 4.00 12.59
N VAL A 666 24.07 5.10 13.30
CA VAL A 666 24.95 6.29 13.29
C VAL A 666 26.37 5.93 13.72
N ASP A 667 26.54 5.16 14.80
CA ASP A 667 27.85 4.79 15.33
C ASP A 667 28.61 3.88 14.34
N ALA A 668 27.92 2.91 13.72
CA ALA A 668 28.51 2.05 12.72
C ALA A 668 28.96 2.81 11.45
N TYR A 669 28.16 3.80 11.01
CA TYR A 669 28.51 4.66 9.87
C TYR A 669 29.74 5.52 10.19
N TYR A 670 29.81 6.08 11.39
CA TYR A 670 30.93 6.91 11.83
C TYR A 670 32.23 6.12 11.89
N GLU A 671 32.24 4.95 12.54
CA GLU A 671 33.42 4.10 12.63
C GLU A 671 33.91 3.62 11.26
N ALA A 672 33.00 3.29 10.34
CA ALA A 672 33.34 2.92 8.98
C ALA A 672 33.91 4.09 8.16
N ASN A 673 33.32 5.29 8.28
CA ASN A 673 33.83 6.51 7.65
C ASN A 673 35.25 6.82 8.13
N LYS A 674 35.48 6.74 9.44
CA LYS A 674 36.79 6.96 10.07
C LYS A 674 37.83 5.96 9.58
N LYS A 675 37.51 4.66 9.59
CA LYS A 675 38.40 3.61 9.06
C LYS A 675 38.75 3.84 7.59
N TYR A 676 37.78 4.25 6.77
CA TYR A 676 38.02 4.55 5.36
C TYR A 676 38.88 5.81 5.16
N ARG A 677 38.60 6.88 5.90
CA ARG A 677 39.41 8.12 5.91
C ARG A 677 40.86 7.84 6.29
N ASP A 678 41.08 7.03 7.33
CA ASP A 678 42.44 6.71 7.80
C ASP A 678 43.22 5.90 6.74
N ALA A 679 42.52 5.08 5.95
CA ALA A 679 43.11 4.34 4.83
C ALA A 679 43.28 5.20 3.55
N HIS A 680 42.47 6.24 3.38
CA HIS A 680 42.44 7.13 2.19
C HIS A 680 42.45 8.61 2.63
N PRO A 681 43.52 9.08 3.28
CA PRO A 681 43.57 10.43 3.85
C PRO A 681 43.54 11.55 2.81
N GLU A 682 43.68 11.21 1.53
CA GLU A 682 43.57 12.10 0.36
C GLU A 682 42.14 12.34 -0.13
N ASP A 683 41.15 11.54 0.28
CA ASP A 683 39.74 11.73 -0.12
C ASP A 683 39.09 12.80 0.76
N ALA A 684 38.58 13.88 0.16
CA ALA A 684 37.98 14.99 0.89
C ALA A 684 36.63 14.65 1.56
N LEU A 685 35.86 13.71 0.99
CA LEU A 685 34.49 13.45 1.44
C LEU A 685 34.41 12.82 2.84
N PRO A 686 35.24 11.82 3.20
CA PRO A 686 35.25 11.28 4.56
C PRO A 686 35.56 12.32 5.64
N TRP A 687 36.43 13.30 5.35
CA TRP A 687 36.69 14.42 6.25
C TRP A 687 35.46 15.31 6.46
N PHE A 688 34.71 15.59 5.39
CA PHE A 688 33.46 16.33 5.46
C PHE A 688 32.39 15.58 6.28
N ASN A 689 32.22 14.28 6.06
CA ASN A 689 31.24 13.47 6.80
C ASN A 689 31.58 13.39 8.30
N GLU A 690 32.86 13.27 8.63
CA GLU A 690 33.30 13.30 10.03
C GLU A 690 33.10 14.67 10.66
N ALA A 691 33.33 15.76 9.92
CA ALA A 691 33.05 17.10 10.39
C ALA A 691 31.56 17.29 10.73
N LEU A 692 30.65 16.76 9.93
CA LEU A 692 29.21 16.77 10.22
C LEU A 692 28.87 15.97 11.48
N HIS A 693 29.49 14.79 11.66
CA HIS A 693 29.29 14.01 12.88
C HIS A 693 29.76 14.76 14.14
N LEU A 694 30.96 15.37 14.08
CA LEU A 694 31.51 16.17 15.17
C LEU A 694 30.66 17.41 15.48
N LEU A 695 30.09 18.04 14.46
CA LEU A 695 29.10 19.12 14.65
C LEU A 695 27.88 18.62 15.42
N ASN A 696 27.35 17.45 15.07
CA ASN A 696 26.19 16.86 15.76
C ASN A 696 26.52 16.45 17.21
N GLU A 697 27.80 16.22 17.54
CA GLU A 697 28.28 16.02 18.92
C GLU A 697 28.64 17.33 19.65
N GLY A 698 28.56 18.48 18.97
CA GLY A 698 28.85 19.80 19.52
C GLY A 698 30.34 20.20 19.49
N ASP A 699 31.24 19.38 18.92
CA ASP A 699 32.66 19.70 18.78
C ASP A 699 32.93 20.54 17.52
N THR A 700 32.54 21.80 17.58
CA THR A 700 32.71 22.78 16.50
C THR A 700 34.17 23.00 16.10
N ARG A 701 35.12 22.81 17.02
CA ARG A 701 36.55 23.02 16.77
C ARG A 701 37.13 21.89 15.94
N ALA A 702 36.88 20.63 16.33
CA ALA A 702 37.34 19.47 15.58
C ALA A 702 36.63 19.39 14.22
N ALA A 703 35.33 19.72 14.17
CA ALA A 703 34.59 19.83 12.92
C ALA A 703 35.20 20.85 11.96
N GLY A 704 35.53 22.06 12.44
CA GLY A 704 36.16 23.10 11.65
C GLY A 704 37.48 22.62 11.00
N ALA A 705 38.33 21.96 11.78
CA ALA A 705 39.59 21.40 11.27
C ALA A 705 39.37 20.35 10.17
N CYS A 706 38.32 19.52 10.30
CA CYS A 706 37.97 18.52 9.29
C CYS A 706 37.42 19.17 8.00
N PHE A 707 36.59 20.21 8.10
CA PHE A 707 36.13 20.97 6.93
C PHE A 707 37.28 21.66 6.20
N GLU A 708 38.20 22.30 6.94
CA GLU A 708 39.41 22.91 6.35
C GLU A 708 40.25 21.86 5.64
N ARG A 709 40.40 20.68 6.23
CA ARG A 709 41.13 19.57 5.60
C ARG A 709 40.44 19.10 4.31
N ALA A 710 39.12 18.97 4.30
CA ALA A 710 38.35 18.63 3.11
C ALA A 710 38.59 19.65 1.97
N LEU A 711 38.61 20.96 2.29
CA LEU A 711 38.88 22.02 1.31
C LEU A 711 40.33 22.06 0.81
N GLN A 712 41.30 21.70 1.65
CA GLN A 712 42.69 21.57 1.22
C GLN A 712 42.87 20.45 0.20
N LEU A 713 42.11 19.36 0.35
CA LEU A 713 42.13 18.21 -0.54
C LEU A 713 41.35 18.48 -1.83
N ASP A 714 40.18 19.10 -1.72
CA ASP A 714 39.37 19.52 -2.86
C ASP A 714 38.78 20.94 -2.66
N PRO A 715 39.47 21.98 -3.18
CA PRO A 715 38.98 23.36 -3.10
C PRO A 715 37.68 23.61 -3.87
N LYS A 716 37.24 22.68 -4.73
CA LYS A 716 35.96 22.78 -5.45
C LYS A 716 34.82 22.15 -4.67
N PHE A 717 35.08 21.49 -3.54
CA PHE A 717 34.04 20.95 -2.69
C PHE A 717 33.34 22.09 -1.94
N LEU A 718 32.17 22.51 -2.43
CA LEU A 718 31.52 23.73 -1.96
C LEU A 718 30.88 23.62 -0.56
N SER A 719 30.38 22.44 -0.19
CA SER A 719 29.63 22.25 1.07
C SER A 719 30.41 22.62 2.34
N PRO A 720 31.70 22.27 2.50
CA PRO A 720 32.51 22.73 3.64
C PRO A 720 32.57 24.24 3.83
N TYR A 721 32.54 25.06 2.77
CA TYR A 721 32.61 26.52 2.89
C TYR A 721 31.41 27.09 3.67
N ALA A 722 30.21 26.59 3.38
CA ALA A 722 29.00 27.01 4.08
C ALA A 722 29.09 26.66 5.57
N GLN A 723 29.53 25.45 5.90
CA GLN A 723 29.65 25.00 7.29
C GLN A 723 30.71 25.79 8.07
N LEU A 724 31.88 26.05 7.46
CA LEU A 724 32.91 26.89 8.06
C LEU A 724 32.45 28.33 8.27
N ALA A 725 31.70 28.90 7.33
CA ALA A 725 31.14 30.24 7.49
C ALA A 725 30.25 30.33 8.75
N PHE A 726 29.39 29.33 8.98
CA PHE A 726 28.57 29.26 10.19
C PHE A 726 29.43 29.10 11.46
N ILE A 727 30.43 28.21 11.46
CA ILE A 727 31.32 28.00 12.61
C ILE A 727 32.08 29.28 12.96
N HIS A 728 32.65 29.97 11.97
CA HIS A 728 33.39 31.21 12.20
C HIS A 728 32.49 32.36 12.67
N GLN A 729 31.24 32.41 12.19
CA GLN A 729 30.26 33.36 12.67
C GLN A 729 29.95 33.15 14.16
N GLU A 730 29.71 31.90 14.59
CA GLU A 730 29.49 31.57 16.01
C GLU A 730 30.72 31.89 16.86
N GLN A 731 31.93 31.54 16.39
CA GLN A 731 33.18 31.87 17.08
C GLN A 731 33.37 33.38 17.23
N ALA A 732 33.06 34.17 16.19
CA ALA A 732 33.11 35.62 16.27
C ALA A 732 32.11 36.17 17.30
N MET A 733 30.88 35.64 17.33
CA MET A 733 29.88 36.01 18.33
C MET A 733 30.34 35.70 19.76
N MET A 734 30.89 34.50 20.00
CA MET A 734 31.45 34.12 21.31
C MET A 734 32.56 35.07 21.75
N LEU A 735 33.49 35.43 20.86
CA LEU A 735 34.58 36.36 21.18
C LEU A 735 34.05 37.76 21.52
N TRP A 736 33.06 38.26 20.79
CA TRP A 736 32.41 39.53 21.11
C TRP A 736 31.70 39.50 22.46
N GLN A 737 31.04 38.39 22.78
CA GLN A 737 30.39 38.18 24.07
C GLN A 737 31.41 38.12 25.21
N THR A 738 32.47 37.33 25.08
CA THR A 738 33.55 37.28 26.09
C THR A 738 34.19 38.66 26.28
N LEU A 739 34.39 39.43 25.22
CA LEU A 739 34.88 40.81 25.32
C LEU A 739 33.91 41.70 26.11
N LEU A 740 32.60 41.57 25.88
CA LEU A 740 31.57 42.27 26.65
C LEU A 740 31.48 41.82 28.11
N GLU A 741 31.87 40.60 28.44
CA GLU A 741 31.95 40.12 29.83
C GLU A 741 33.17 40.68 30.57
N HIS A 742 34.30 40.85 29.86
CA HIS A 742 35.57 41.26 30.48
C HIS A 742 35.85 42.77 30.41
N ALA A 743 35.24 43.50 29.46
CA ALA A 743 35.49 44.93 29.30
C ALA A 743 34.81 45.75 30.42
N PRO A 744 35.52 46.68 31.09
CA PRO A 744 34.93 47.53 32.12
C PRO A 744 33.75 48.38 31.60
N ASP A 745 32.78 48.66 32.48
CA ASP A 745 31.68 49.56 32.16
C ASP A 745 32.19 50.93 31.70
N GLY A 746 31.66 51.40 30.56
CA GLY A 746 32.07 52.65 29.92
C GLY A 746 33.27 52.56 28.98
N HIS A 747 33.94 51.40 28.84
CA HIS A 747 35.02 51.24 27.86
C HIS A 747 34.48 51.32 26.42
N PRO A 748 35.07 52.14 25.52
CA PRO A 748 34.53 52.39 24.17
C PRO A 748 34.41 51.13 23.30
N ILE A 749 35.22 50.10 23.58
CA ILE A 749 35.18 48.80 22.88
C ILE A 749 33.83 48.08 23.05
N ARG A 750 33.07 48.35 24.13
CA ARG A 750 31.76 47.74 24.38
C ARG A 750 30.73 48.18 23.33
N ALA A 751 30.78 49.45 22.90
CA ALA A 751 29.89 49.96 21.85
C ALA A 751 30.18 49.30 20.49
N GLN A 752 31.46 49.11 20.16
CA GLN A 752 31.90 48.42 18.95
C GLN A 752 31.49 46.94 18.97
N ALA A 753 31.66 46.26 20.11
CA ALA A 753 31.26 44.87 20.29
C ALA A 753 29.75 44.69 20.16
N GLY A 754 28.95 45.58 20.77
CA GLY A 754 27.49 45.57 20.65
C GLY A 754 26.98 45.75 19.21
N GLN A 755 27.57 46.70 18.46
CA GLN A 755 27.22 46.91 17.05
C GLN A 755 27.57 45.70 16.17
N SER A 756 28.75 45.11 16.40
CA SER A 756 29.23 43.94 15.64
C SER A 756 28.36 42.70 15.92
N MET A 757 27.99 42.48 17.18
CA MET A 757 27.12 41.36 17.58
C MET A 757 25.71 41.50 17.00
N HIS A 758 25.14 42.71 17.02
CA HIS A 758 23.84 42.99 16.39
C HIS A 758 23.88 42.77 14.86
N GLY A 759 24.99 43.13 14.20
CA GLY A 759 25.19 42.89 12.78
C GLY A 759 25.23 41.39 12.44
N LEU A 760 25.98 40.61 13.22
CA LEU A 760 26.10 39.16 13.04
C LEU A 760 24.77 38.43 13.29
N MET A 761 24.00 38.82 14.30
CA MET A 761 22.69 38.23 14.58
C MET A 761 21.69 38.43 13.42
N GLY A 762 21.71 39.60 12.78
CA GLY A 762 20.81 39.94 11.66
C GLY A 762 21.10 39.25 10.33
N MET A 763 22.24 38.56 10.19
CA MET A 763 22.67 37.88 8.96
C MET A 763 22.49 36.35 9.00
N THR A 764 21.90 35.80 10.06
CA THR A 764 21.88 34.35 10.30
C THR A 764 20.64 33.69 9.65
N PRO A 765 20.76 32.95 8.53
CA PRO A 765 19.70 32.05 8.11
C PRO A 765 19.62 30.85 9.09
N PRO A 766 18.45 30.20 9.24
CA PRO A 766 18.33 29.00 10.06
C PRO A 766 19.26 27.89 9.54
N ARG A 767 20.00 27.23 10.44
CA ARG A 767 20.83 26.06 10.09
C ARG A 767 19.90 24.89 9.73
N PRO A 768 20.00 24.30 8.52
CA PRO A 768 19.42 22.99 8.28
C PRO A 768 20.30 21.94 8.98
N VAL A 769 19.78 21.33 10.05
CA VAL A 769 20.47 20.24 10.75
C VAL A 769 19.85 18.91 10.31
N VAL A 770 20.71 17.93 9.98
CA VAL A 770 20.30 16.55 9.71
C VAL A 770 20.85 15.67 10.83
N GLY A 771 19.96 15.01 11.59
CA GLY A 771 20.33 13.97 12.56
C GLY A 771 20.92 14.48 13.88
N GLU A 772 20.26 15.44 14.53
CA GLU A 772 20.65 15.92 15.85
C GLU A 772 20.49 14.80 16.92
N ARG A 773 21.55 14.53 17.69
CA ARG A 773 21.43 13.79 18.95
C ARG A 773 20.78 14.72 19.97
N ARG A 774 19.62 14.37 20.51
CA ARG A 774 19.12 15.01 21.74
C ARG A 774 20.14 14.76 22.86
N GLY A 775 20.75 15.83 23.36
CA GLY A 775 21.70 15.79 24.46
C GLY A 775 21.73 17.09 25.23
N GLN A 776 21.03 17.11 26.37
CA GLN A 776 21.02 18.10 27.45
C GLN A 776 20.09 19.30 27.30
N ASN A 777 18.90 19.14 27.89
CA ASN A 777 18.10 20.25 28.41
C ASN A 777 19.00 21.19 29.23
N GLN A 778 19.22 22.40 28.74
CA GLN A 778 19.43 23.56 29.60
C GLN A 778 18.10 23.89 30.29
N ASN A 779 17.69 23.04 31.24
CA ASN A 779 16.72 23.42 32.27
C ASN A 779 17.50 23.96 33.47
N GLU A 780 18.16 25.10 33.28
CA GLU A 780 18.54 25.97 34.39
C GLU A 780 18.23 27.40 33.99
N GLY A 781 17.17 27.95 34.60
CA GLY A 781 16.97 29.40 34.65
C GLY A 781 15.75 29.93 33.90
N GLU A 782 14.54 29.55 34.31
CA GLU A 782 13.36 30.42 34.13
C GLU A 782 12.29 30.16 35.22
N GLU A 783 12.73 30.16 36.49
CA GLU A 783 11.89 30.57 37.62
C GLU A 783 12.33 31.99 38.02
N ASP A 784 11.73 33.00 37.41
CA ASP A 784 11.34 34.29 38.01
C ASP A 784 11.19 35.34 36.90
N ARG A 785 9.94 35.66 36.54
CA ARG A 785 9.38 37.04 36.55
C ARG A 785 8.05 37.13 35.76
N ARG A 786 6.99 37.23 36.57
CA ARG A 786 5.69 37.89 36.35
C ARG A 786 4.64 37.23 35.48
#